data_AF-K1KEW5-F1
#
_entry.id   AF-K1KEW5-F1
#
_cell.length_a   1.000
_cell.length_b   1.000
_cell.length_c   1.000
_cell.angle_alpha   90.00
_cell.angle_beta   90.00
_cell.angle_gamma   90.00
#
_symmetry.space_group_name_H-M   'P 1'
#
loop_
_entity.id
_entity.type
_entity.pdbx_description
1 polymer ?
#
loop_
_entity_poly.entity_id
_entity_poly.type
_entity_poly.pdbx_seq_one_letter_code
_entity_poly.pdbx_strand_id
1 'polypeptide(L)'
;MKKGSKAGSYELIKNFNEAGQGKWWTVAAPGNGIYSSTTDDHGNPGYASWGGTSMAAPHVAGAMGVLMSRYDQMNALQVRDVMFTTANHKNADGTNMEGWTDVDGTVRKDGEVSDRMGWGVPDLDKGMYGPGQFLGKFEYNMAKAGSLDVWSNDISNVALDQRKAEDDAWMKATADGTKLAYGEIITGKDFVVKDGDGEVTESDRTSHIVGDHEKSTLLAAYAERAQAIKDKRANDNAGYKGTLVKQGEGTLVMTGNNSYAGTTTVGGGTLLVFAESIGIDNKVTVQNGGKFGVLSSYNDQFTMKGQLVSKEAAAGKLKVDIANGGTLVIDAASNVIVDSVTFNGDKKFELSLEGADGSTLAAVFNGEKDAITGSFEAKNNKAEDKLFDNLNAEANSDFVFFDVAKATGSGNKATVTMTKKDGVTVEQFAKTANEQRIASAIAASGSSLTGQILSTKKDQVSLIGDTLATLDDDFYATARNALVVNATAVSRTVMDQARGMGEGRSAEVDNGRARIWAAGIGHWGEADGNSDTMDVDFRAGFLGAEALVLDNTKFGAFFGYGTTDYKSGANKIDGDDTHFGVYGLTDIGNVTMTYGVAYTDQDRDTTRVWGGTVNQHSENASVLQGFVEGAYNFDLSVAKISPYVGFTWARVETDAMTDNTLGHSFKTDEIKDDIQIATLGVRTAVPFAMGNMPVALTADLGWSHYFGDTEGLVNVQMGEGGKFATIEGSELKDQANLGLGIVGQVAKHATVGVSYSGSWGSDINTHGIFANVRFNF
;
A
#
# COMPACT_ATOMS: atom_id res chain seq x y z
N MET A 1 16.59 17.72 -19.35
CA MET A 1 16.74 18.58 -18.16
C MET A 1 17.99 18.17 -17.37
N LYS A 2 18.64 19.14 -16.72
CA LYS A 2 19.71 18.96 -15.71
C LYS A 2 19.36 19.79 -14.46
N LYS A 3 20.11 19.59 -13.37
CA LYS A 3 20.05 20.50 -12.22
C LYS A 3 20.46 21.91 -12.64
N GLY A 4 19.65 22.89 -12.29
CA GLY A 4 19.87 24.30 -12.61
C GLY A 4 20.87 24.98 -11.68
N SER A 5 21.03 26.28 -11.89
CA SER A 5 22.01 27.11 -11.17
C SER A 5 21.70 27.30 -9.68
N LYS A 6 20.42 27.16 -9.30
CA LYS A 6 19.95 27.24 -7.91
C LYS A 6 19.70 25.84 -7.37
N ALA A 7 19.90 25.66 -6.06
CA ALA A 7 19.54 24.42 -5.40
C ALA A 7 18.04 24.15 -5.59
N GLY A 8 17.69 22.95 -6.07
CA GLY A 8 16.30 22.56 -6.33
C GLY A 8 15.70 23.08 -7.64
N SER A 9 16.44 23.86 -8.45
CA SER A 9 15.96 24.26 -9.78
C SER A 9 16.38 23.28 -10.87
N TYR A 10 15.64 23.26 -11.98
CA TYR A 10 15.94 22.50 -13.17
C TYR A 10 16.13 23.40 -14.39
N GLU A 11 17.06 23.00 -15.27
CA GLU A 11 17.41 23.72 -16.49
C GLU A 11 17.34 22.80 -17.72
N LEU A 12 16.76 23.31 -18.81
CA LEU A 12 16.77 22.70 -20.12
C LEU A 12 18.18 22.74 -20.72
N ILE A 13 18.64 21.62 -21.25
CA ILE A 13 19.96 21.49 -21.84
C ILE A 13 19.87 21.89 -23.30
N LYS A 14 20.37 23.08 -23.62
CA LYS A 14 20.24 23.72 -24.93
C LYS A 14 20.96 22.99 -26.07
N ASN A 15 21.88 22.07 -25.74
CA ASN A 15 22.66 21.30 -26.72
C ASN A 15 21.96 19.98 -27.13
N PHE A 16 20.81 19.66 -26.53
CA PHE A 16 19.97 18.52 -26.93
C PHE A 16 18.74 19.04 -27.69
N ASN A 17 17.99 18.13 -28.32
CA ASN A 17 16.80 18.52 -29.10
C ASN A 17 15.76 19.24 -28.24
N GLU A 18 15.46 20.49 -28.61
CA GLU A 18 14.29 21.23 -28.12
C GLU A 18 13.02 20.77 -28.88
N ALA A 19 11.85 21.05 -28.31
CA ALA A 19 10.59 20.53 -28.82
C ALA A 19 10.21 21.08 -30.22
N GLY A 20 10.54 22.35 -30.48
CA GLY A 20 10.32 23.06 -31.74
C GLY A 20 8.89 22.91 -32.28
N GLN A 21 8.80 22.63 -33.58
CA GLN A 21 7.51 22.39 -34.26
C GLN A 21 6.80 21.11 -33.78
N GLY A 22 7.55 20.18 -33.18
CA GLY A 22 7.05 18.93 -32.61
C GLY A 22 6.47 19.08 -31.21
N LYS A 23 6.36 20.29 -30.66
CA LYS A 23 6.01 20.54 -29.24
C LYS A 23 4.78 19.81 -28.70
N TRP A 24 3.76 19.63 -29.54
CA TRP A 24 2.52 18.93 -29.19
C TRP A 24 2.71 17.42 -28.94
N TRP A 25 3.88 16.88 -29.27
CA TRP A 25 4.27 15.47 -29.15
C TRP A 25 5.48 15.25 -28.23
N THR A 26 5.93 16.31 -27.54
CA THR A 26 7.19 16.30 -26.78
C THR A 26 6.93 16.55 -25.31
N VAL A 27 7.66 15.82 -24.47
CA VAL A 27 7.84 16.10 -23.04
C VAL A 27 9.33 16.26 -22.74
N ALA A 28 9.66 17.01 -21.70
CA ALA A 28 11.01 17.13 -21.17
C ALA A 28 11.23 16.11 -20.04
N ALA A 29 12.46 15.62 -19.87
CA ALA A 29 12.80 14.75 -18.75
C ALA A 29 14.28 14.91 -18.35
N PRO A 30 14.68 14.47 -17.14
CA PRO A 30 16.08 14.38 -16.75
C PRO A 30 16.88 13.54 -17.74
N GLY A 31 18.04 14.03 -18.17
CA GLY A 31 18.81 13.34 -19.21
C GLY A 31 20.28 13.74 -19.25
N ASN A 32 20.87 14.18 -18.13
CA ASN A 32 22.26 14.59 -18.06
C ASN A 32 23.01 13.80 -17.00
N GLY A 33 24.11 13.14 -17.39
CA GLY A 33 24.92 12.36 -16.47
C GLY A 33 24.18 11.14 -15.91
N ILE A 34 23.25 10.58 -16.69
CA ILE A 34 22.49 9.37 -16.31
C ILE A 34 23.44 8.18 -16.43
N TYR A 35 23.59 7.43 -15.34
CA TYR A 35 24.41 6.21 -15.31
C TYR A 35 23.65 5.07 -15.98
N SER A 36 24.15 4.61 -17.12
CA SER A 36 23.46 3.66 -17.99
C SER A 36 24.38 2.50 -18.38
N SER A 37 23.79 1.36 -18.69
CA SER A 37 24.50 0.24 -19.31
C SER A 37 25.08 0.65 -20.67
N THR A 38 26.31 0.25 -20.93
CA THR A 38 27.01 0.48 -22.20
C THR A 38 27.60 -0.83 -22.69
N THR A 39 27.99 -0.86 -23.95
CA THR A 39 28.86 -1.88 -24.50
C THR A 39 30.11 -1.22 -25.07
N ASP A 40 31.27 -1.84 -24.91
CA ASP A 40 32.47 -1.42 -25.66
C ASP A 40 32.41 -1.93 -27.12
N ASP A 41 33.44 -1.61 -27.90
CA ASP A 41 33.54 -2.01 -29.32
C ASP A 41 33.67 -3.53 -29.53
N HIS A 42 33.86 -4.30 -28.45
CA HIS A 42 33.90 -5.76 -28.46
C HIS A 42 32.61 -6.39 -27.91
N GLY A 43 31.60 -5.58 -27.58
CA GLY A 43 30.33 -6.02 -27.03
C GLY A 43 30.37 -6.39 -25.54
N ASN A 44 31.45 -6.07 -24.82
CA ASN A 44 31.52 -6.32 -23.38
C ASN A 44 30.59 -5.35 -22.64
N PRO A 45 29.77 -5.83 -21.69
CA PRO A 45 28.88 -4.97 -20.92
C PRO A 45 29.68 -4.10 -19.94
N GLY A 46 29.24 -2.85 -19.79
CA GLY A 46 29.79 -1.90 -18.82
C GLY A 46 28.73 -0.89 -18.39
N TYR A 47 29.17 0.11 -17.62
CA TYR A 47 28.33 1.22 -17.20
C TYR A 47 29.09 2.54 -17.32
N ALA A 48 28.42 3.57 -17.84
CA ALA A 48 28.97 4.93 -17.90
C ALA A 48 27.86 5.97 -17.83
N SER A 49 28.24 7.19 -17.43
CA SER A 49 27.33 8.33 -17.39
C SER A 49 27.24 8.99 -18.76
N TRP A 50 26.03 9.05 -19.31
CA TRP A 50 25.73 9.68 -20.59
C TRP A 50 24.68 10.78 -20.43
N GLY A 51 24.60 11.65 -21.43
CA GLY A 51 23.54 12.65 -21.54
C GLY A 51 22.89 12.61 -22.91
N GLY A 52 21.63 13.01 -22.98
CA GLY A 52 20.89 13.11 -24.23
C GLY A 52 19.43 12.71 -24.07
N THR A 53 18.68 12.81 -25.16
CA THR A 53 17.28 12.37 -25.22
C THR A 53 17.14 10.86 -25.01
N SER A 54 18.12 10.06 -25.47
CA SER A 54 18.16 8.61 -25.21
C SER A 54 18.22 8.29 -23.71
N MET A 55 18.86 9.14 -22.90
CA MET A 55 18.94 8.97 -21.45
C MET A 55 17.72 9.53 -20.70
N ALA A 56 16.98 10.43 -21.35
CA ALA A 56 15.70 10.92 -20.85
C ALA A 56 14.54 9.95 -21.12
N ALA A 57 14.60 9.19 -22.22
CA ALA A 57 13.52 8.30 -22.65
C ALA A 57 13.11 7.24 -21.59
N PRO A 58 14.03 6.56 -20.88
CA PRO A 58 13.66 5.62 -19.81
C PRO A 58 12.86 6.25 -18.67
N HIS A 59 13.12 7.52 -18.32
CA HIS A 59 12.35 8.23 -17.29
C HIS A 59 10.90 8.47 -17.73
N VAL A 60 10.71 8.89 -18.98
CA VAL A 60 9.37 9.08 -19.56
C VAL A 60 8.64 7.75 -19.69
N ALA A 61 9.33 6.70 -20.15
CA ALA A 61 8.77 5.36 -20.25
C ALA A 61 8.37 4.79 -18.89
N GLY A 62 9.19 5.00 -17.85
CA GLY A 62 8.88 4.64 -16.47
C GLY A 62 7.64 5.38 -15.95
N ALA A 63 7.55 6.69 -16.16
CA ALA A 63 6.38 7.47 -15.78
C ALA A 63 5.10 7.01 -16.50
N MET A 64 5.20 6.74 -17.81
CA MET A 64 4.10 6.17 -18.58
C MET A 64 3.68 4.79 -18.05
N GLY A 65 4.63 3.93 -17.66
CA GLY A 65 4.36 2.62 -17.08
C GLY A 65 3.56 2.70 -15.77
N VAL A 66 3.92 3.64 -14.88
CA VAL A 66 3.18 3.90 -13.63
C VAL A 66 1.77 4.42 -13.92
N LEU A 67 1.60 5.32 -14.89
CA LEU A 67 0.27 5.79 -15.28
C LEU A 67 -0.56 4.67 -15.91
N MET A 68 0.03 3.80 -16.72
CA MET A 68 -0.67 2.64 -17.30
C MET A 68 -1.10 1.64 -16.23
N SER A 69 -0.33 1.45 -15.15
CA SER A 69 -0.77 0.59 -14.04
C SER A 69 -1.90 1.20 -13.23
N ARG A 70 -1.93 2.53 -13.11
CA ARG A 70 -3.04 3.26 -12.46
C ARG A 70 -4.31 3.16 -13.31
N TYR A 71 -4.24 3.48 -14.60
CA TYR A 71 -5.39 3.59 -15.50
C TYR A 71 -5.59 2.30 -16.32
N ASP A 72 -5.91 1.20 -15.63
CA ASP A 72 -6.09 -0.14 -16.22
C ASP A 72 -7.19 -0.23 -17.30
N GLN A 73 -8.14 0.71 -17.30
CA GLN A 73 -9.24 0.81 -18.27
C GLN A 73 -9.07 1.93 -19.32
N MET A 74 -7.94 2.64 -19.33
CA MET A 74 -7.59 3.57 -20.41
C MET A 74 -6.74 2.89 -21.47
N ASN A 75 -6.91 3.28 -22.74
CA ASN A 75 -5.96 2.88 -23.78
C ASN A 75 -4.66 3.69 -23.70
N ALA A 76 -3.60 3.22 -24.36
CA ALA A 76 -2.29 3.88 -24.30
C ALA A 76 -2.29 5.35 -24.78
N LEU A 77 -3.18 5.74 -25.69
CA LEU A 77 -3.28 7.13 -26.14
C LEU A 77 -3.90 8.02 -25.05
N GLN A 78 -4.90 7.51 -24.33
CA GLN A 78 -5.52 8.23 -23.22
C GLN A 78 -4.54 8.40 -22.06
N VAL A 79 -3.78 7.36 -21.71
CA VAL A 79 -2.75 7.46 -20.66
C VAL A 79 -1.64 8.45 -21.05
N ARG A 80 -1.25 8.47 -22.33
CA ARG A 80 -0.33 9.48 -22.85
C ARG A 80 -0.92 10.89 -22.71
N ASP A 81 -2.20 11.07 -23.02
CA ASP A 81 -2.87 12.36 -22.89
C ASP A 81 -2.95 12.79 -21.42
N VAL A 82 -3.16 11.88 -20.48
CA VAL A 82 -3.02 12.17 -19.03
C VAL A 82 -1.60 12.68 -18.76
N MET A 83 -0.56 11.92 -19.13
CA MET A 83 0.84 12.30 -18.92
C MET A 83 1.19 13.68 -19.50
N PHE A 84 0.67 14.00 -20.69
CA PHE A 84 0.87 15.29 -21.35
C PHE A 84 0.14 16.40 -20.60
N THR A 85 -1.14 16.21 -20.31
CA THR A 85 -2.01 17.27 -19.78
C THR A 85 -1.78 17.55 -18.30
N THR A 86 -1.10 16.64 -17.59
CA THR A 86 -0.69 16.83 -16.19
C THR A 86 0.78 17.22 -16.05
N ALA A 87 1.55 17.33 -17.14
CA ALA A 87 2.97 17.67 -17.08
C ALA A 87 3.23 19.02 -16.37
N ASN A 88 4.36 19.08 -15.65
CA ASN A 88 4.78 20.20 -14.83
C ASN A 88 5.97 20.96 -15.45
N HIS A 89 5.99 22.27 -15.24
CA HIS A 89 7.07 23.16 -15.68
C HIS A 89 7.58 24.06 -14.53
N LYS A 90 7.23 23.73 -13.28
CA LYS A 90 7.59 24.46 -12.07
C LYS A 90 8.61 23.70 -11.24
N ASN A 91 9.54 24.43 -10.63
CA ASN A 91 10.39 23.92 -9.56
C ASN A 91 9.58 23.80 -8.25
N ALA A 92 10.15 23.15 -7.24
CA ALA A 92 9.51 22.97 -5.93
C ALA A 92 9.16 24.29 -5.22
N ASP A 93 9.84 25.40 -5.54
CA ASP A 93 9.56 26.74 -5.02
C ASP A 93 8.48 27.50 -5.82
N GLY A 94 7.84 26.86 -6.80
CA GLY A 94 6.81 27.45 -7.67
C GLY A 94 7.34 28.32 -8.82
N THR A 95 8.66 28.51 -8.93
CA THR A 95 9.26 29.23 -10.07
C THR A 95 9.24 28.37 -11.33
N ASN A 96 9.23 28.99 -12.51
CA ASN A 96 9.37 28.24 -13.77
C ASN A 96 10.75 27.59 -13.86
N MET A 97 10.79 26.36 -14.39
CA MET A 97 12.05 25.72 -14.79
C MET A 97 12.77 26.58 -15.85
N GLU A 98 14.09 26.65 -15.76
CA GLU A 98 14.91 27.41 -16.72
C GLU A 98 14.81 26.72 -18.09
N GLY A 99 14.17 27.36 -19.07
CA GLY A 99 13.90 26.77 -20.38
C GLY A 99 12.41 26.66 -20.76
N TRP A 100 11.50 26.93 -19.81
CA TRP A 100 10.05 26.94 -20.07
C TRP A 100 9.60 28.07 -21.00
N THR A 101 10.23 29.24 -20.88
CA THR A 101 9.96 30.38 -21.75
C THR A 101 10.32 30.04 -23.20
N ASP A 102 9.38 30.25 -24.11
CA ASP A 102 9.55 30.00 -25.54
C ASP A 102 10.72 30.80 -26.13
N VAL A 103 11.16 30.40 -27.33
CA VAL A 103 12.28 31.06 -28.03
C VAL A 103 12.04 32.56 -28.25
N ASP A 104 10.78 32.96 -28.45
CA ASP A 104 10.38 34.37 -28.66
C ASP A 104 10.22 35.18 -27.36
N GLY A 105 10.43 34.56 -26.19
CA GLY A 105 10.28 35.18 -24.87
C GLY A 105 8.88 35.01 -24.26
N THR A 106 7.93 34.37 -24.94
CA THR A 106 6.59 34.10 -24.41
C THR A 106 6.65 33.12 -23.24
N VAL A 107 6.07 33.51 -22.10
CA VAL A 107 5.92 32.61 -20.94
C VAL A 107 4.56 31.92 -21.04
N ARG A 108 4.58 30.62 -21.33
CA ARG A 108 3.38 29.78 -21.40
C ARG A 108 2.74 29.60 -20.02
N LYS A 109 1.42 29.57 -19.99
CA LYS A 109 0.59 29.32 -18.79
C LYS A 109 0.57 27.83 -18.45
N ASP A 110 0.05 27.48 -17.28
CA ASP A 110 -0.22 26.08 -16.96
C ASP A 110 -1.23 25.49 -17.94
N GLY A 111 -0.95 24.27 -18.40
CA GLY A 111 -1.70 23.59 -19.45
C GLY A 111 -1.40 24.03 -20.90
N GLU A 112 -0.56 25.05 -21.13
CA GLU A 112 -0.06 25.40 -22.46
C GLU A 112 1.21 24.63 -22.81
N VAL A 113 1.56 24.57 -24.09
CA VAL A 113 2.67 23.81 -24.64
C VAL A 113 3.78 24.75 -25.15
N SER A 114 4.98 24.60 -24.58
CA SER A 114 6.17 25.39 -24.92
C SER A 114 6.88 24.85 -26.16
N ASP A 115 7.41 25.74 -27.01
CA ASP A 115 8.25 25.33 -28.15
C ASP A 115 9.66 24.84 -27.73
N ARG A 116 10.05 25.01 -26.47
CA ARG A 116 11.33 24.49 -25.96
C ARG A 116 11.17 23.19 -25.19
N MET A 117 10.17 23.12 -24.31
CA MET A 117 9.95 21.98 -23.41
C MET A 117 8.76 21.08 -23.79
N GLY A 118 8.00 21.43 -24.83
CA GLY A 118 6.75 20.73 -25.14
C GLY A 118 5.73 20.91 -24.01
N TRP A 119 5.13 19.80 -23.59
CA TRP A 119 4.19 19.77 -22.46
C TRP A 119 4.86 20.05 -21.09
N GLY A 120 6.19 19.98 -21.01
CA GLY A 120 6.92 20.04 -19.75
C GLY A 120 7.38 18.66 -19.28
N VAL A 121 7.65 18.53 -17.98
CA VAL A 121 8.15 17.30 -17.37
C VAL A 121 6.97 16.45 -16.86
N PRO A 122 6.89 15.14 -17.17
CA PRO A 122 5.84 14.27 -16.62
C PRO A 122 5.71 14.41 -15.11
N ASP A 123 4.49 14.63 -14.63
CA ASP A 123 4.15 14.77 -13.21
C ASP A 123 3.26 13.60 -12.81
N LEU A 124 3.83 12.66 -12.04
CA LEU A 124 3.10 11.48 -11.59
C LEU A 124 2.09 11.82 -10.51
N ASP A 125 2.38 12.77 -9.61
CA ASP A 125 1.47 13.15 -8.53
C ASP A 125 0.18 13.75 -9.12
N LYS A 126 0.32 14.76 -9.98
CA LYS A 126 -0.84 15.30 -10.72
C LYS A 126 -1.48 14.25 -11.64
N GLY A 127 -0.67 13.37 -12.23
CA GLY A 127 -1.13 12.28 -13.10
C GLY A 127 -2.00 11.22 -12.42
N MET A 128 -1.95 11.06 -11.10
CA MET A 128 -2.79 10.08 -10.37
C MET A 128 -4.26 10.50 -10.27
N TYR A 129 -4.57 11.80 -10.45
CA TYR A 129 -5.86 12.42 -10.14
C TYR A 129 -6.77 12.69 -11.36
N GLY A 130 -6.54 12.01 -12.48
CA GLY A 130 -7.26 12.17 -13.74
C GLY A 130 -6.52 13.02 -14.78
N PRO A 131 -7.08 13.20 -15.99
CA PRO A 131 -6.51 14.08 -17.01
C PRO A 131 -6.53 15.54 -16.56
N GLY A 132 -5.59 16.36 -17.05
CA GLY A 132 -5.62 17.81 -16.85
C GLY A 132 -6.44 18.55 -17.92
N GLN A 133 -6.65 17.92 -19.08
CA GLN A 133 -7.38 18.47 -20.23
C GLN A 133 -7.88 17.33 -21.13
N PHE A 134 -8.89 17.59 -21.96
CA PHE A 134 -9.26 16.68 -23.04
C PHE A 134 -8.75 17.22 -24.39
N LEU A 135 -7.86 16.49 -25.05
CA LEU A 135 -7.24 16.91 -26.32
C LEU A 135 -8.12 16.60 -27.56
N GLY A 136 -9.43 16.57 -27.36
CA GLY A 136 -10.44 16.20 -28.34
C GLY A 136 -11.58 15.42 -27.69
N LYS A 137 -12.03 14.34 -28.35
CA LYS A 137 -12.99 13.41 -27.76
C LYS A 137 -12.29 12.42 -26.83
N PHE A 138 -12.57 12.53 -25.53
CA PHE A 138 -12.12 11.59 -24.52
C PHE A 138 -13.23 10.60 -24.20
N GLU A 139 -13.19 9.42 -24.82
CA GLU A 139 -14.15 8.35 -24.56
C GLU A 139 -13.59 7.38 -23.51
N TYR A 140 -14.08 7.47 -22.29
CA TYR A 140 -13.63 6.63 -21.19
C TYR A 140 -14.60 5.45 -20.99
N ASN A 141 -14.18 4.28 -21.45
CA ASN A 141 -14.95 3.04 -21.36
C ASN A 141 -14.54 2.20 -20.15
N MET A 142 -15.25 2.39 -19.03
CA MET A 142 -15.06 1.59 -17.82
C MET A 142 -15.82 0.27 -17.92
N ALA A 143 -15.29 -0.68 -18.69
CA ALA A 143 -15.96 -1.92 -19.03
C ALA A 143 -16.19 -2.88 -17.85
N LYS A 144 -15.37 -2.80 -16.79
CA LYS A 144 -15.47 -3.70 -15.64
C LYS A 144 -16.64 -3.29 -14.73
N ALA A 145 -17.61 -4.19 -14.57
CA ALA A 145 -18.72 -4.04 -13.62
C ALA A 145 -18.18 -3.75 -12.20
N GLY A 146 -18.81 -2.82 -11.49
CA GLY A 146 -18.40 -2.43 -10.13
C GLY A 146 -17.07 -1.68 -10.02
N SER A 147 -16.38 -1.38 -11.14
CA SER A 147 -15.16 -0.56 -11.10
C SER A 147 -15.46 0.91 -10.78
N LEU A 148 -14.55 1.54 -10.05
CA LEU A 148 -14.60 2.94 -9.65
C LEU A 148 -13.33 3.65 -10.16
N ASP A 149 -13.49 4.85 -10.69
CA ASP A 149 -12.40 5.80 -10.93
C ASP A 149 -12.83 7.18 -10.44
N VAL A 150 -11.87 7.95 -9.91
CA VAL A 150 -12.09 9.29 -9.38
C VAL A 150 -11.10 10.26 -10.02
N TRP A 151 -11.63 11.32 -10.63
CA TRP A 151 -10.85 12.42 -11.20
C TRP A 151 -11.08 13.69 -10.39
N SER A 152 -10.04 14.08 -9.67
CA SER A 152 -10.03 15.26 -8.79
C SER A 152 -9.15 16.39 -9.31
N ASN A 153 -8.63 16.26 -10.53
CA ASN A 153 -7.97 17.34 -11.27
C ASN A 153 -8.99 18.32 -11.87
N ASP A 154 -8.59 19.60 -11.93
CA ASP A 154 -9.26 20.61 -12.76
C ASP A 154 -8.95 20.31 -14.23
N ILE A 155 -10.00 20.09 -15.03
CA ILE A 155 -9.90 19.73 -16.45
C ILE A 155 -10.20 20.96 -17.30
N SER A 156 -9.20 21.48 -18.01
CA SER A 156 -9.32 22.71 -18.81
C SER A 156 -9.34 22.50 -20.33
N ASN A 157 -9.61 23.58 -21.09
CA ASN A 157 -9.52 23.63 -22.55
C ASN A 157 -8.26 24.36 -23.07
N VAL A 158 -7.36 24.78 -22.17
CA VAL A 158 -6.29 25.77 -22.43
C VAL A 158 -5.40 25.39 -23.61
N ALA A 159 -4.99 24.13 -23.70
CA ALA A 159 -4.17 23.59 -24.77
C ALA A 159 -4.89 23.63 -26.12
N LEU A 160 -6.17 23.28 -26.17
CA LEU A 160 -6.93 23.35 -27.42
C LEU A 160 -7.19 24.80 -27.85
N ASP A 161 -7.36 25.72 -26.90
CA ASP A 161 -7.46 27.16 -27.18
C ASP A 161 -6.15 27.70 -27.75
N GLN A 162 -5.01 27.33 -27.17
CA GLN A 162 -3.69 27.64 -27.71
C GLN A 162 -3.53 27.06 -29.12
N ARG A 163 -3.88 25.77 -29.30
CA ARG A 163 -3.75 25.09 -30.59
C ARG A 163 -4.62 25.75 -31.66
N LYS A 164 -5.82 26.18 -31.30
CA LYS A 164 -6.71 26.95 -32.17
C LYS A 164 -6.05 28.26 -32.58
N ALA A 165 -5.49 29.02 -31.64
CA ALA A 165 -4.81 30.28 -31.94
C ALA A 165 -3.59 30.07 -32.87
N GLU A 166 -2.83 29.00 -32.66
CA GLU A 166 -1.70 28.63 -33.52
C GLU A 166 -2.15 28.22 -34.93
N ASP A 167 -3.18 27.38 -35.05
CA ASP A 167 -3.73 26.96 -36.34
C ASP A 167 -4.40 28.15 -37.07
N ASP A 168 -5.04 29.08 -36.35
CA ASP A 168 -5.57 30.34 -36.90
C ASP A 168 -4.45 31.24 -37.45
N ALA A 169 -3.36 31.41 -36.70
CA ALA A 169 -2.19 32.17 -37.14
C ALA A 169 -1.50 31.51 -38.36
N TRP A 170 -1.37 30.18 -38.34
CA TRP A 170 -0.77 29.41 -39.44
C TRP A 170 -1.61 29.50 -40.72
N MET A 171 -2.94 29.36 -40.64
CA MET A 171 -3.83 29.53 -41.79
C MET A 171 -3.68 30.92 -42.41
N LYS A 172 -3.60 31.97 -41.58
CA LYS A 172 -3.37 33.34 -42.05
C LYS A 172 -2.01 33.50 -42.73
N ALA A 173 -0.93 32.98 -42.13
CA ALA A 173 0.43 33.09 -42.66
C ALA A 173 0.62 32.34 -44.00
N THR A 174 -0.13 31.25 -44.20
CA THR A 174 -0.01 30.37 -45.37
C THR A 174 -1.07 30.62 -46.44
N ALA A 175 -1.94 31.61 -46.27
CA ALA A 175 -3.11 31.82 -47.12
C ALA A 175 -3.91 30.51 -47.30
N ASP A 176 -4.34 29.93 -46.18
CA ASP A 176 -5.07 28.67 -46.09
C ASP A 176 -4.33 27.46 -46.71
N GLY A 177 -3.03 27.36 -46.45
CA GLY A 177 -2.17 26.28 -46.94
C GLY A 177 -1.74 26.40 -48.40
N THR A 178 -2.05 27.49 -49.09
CA THR A 178 -1.66 27.71 -50.49
C THR A 178 -0.25 28.28 -50.66
N LYS A 179 0.34 28.78 -49.57
CA LYS A 179 1.68 29.36 -49.52
C LYS A 179 2.49 28.78 -48.37
N LEU A 180 3.81 28.72 -48.56
CA LEU A 180 4.73 28.33 -47.49
C LEU A 180 4.79 29.42 -46.41
N ALA A 181 4.98 29.01 -45.16
CA ALA A 181 5.06 29.90 -44.01
C ALA A 181 6.44 30.61 -43.88
N TYR A 182 7.37 30.26 -44.76
CA TYR A 182 8.73 30.79 -44.84
C TYR A 182 9.00 31.31 -46.26
N GLY A 183 10.13 32.00 -46.46
CA GLY A 183 10.50 32.60 -47.76
C GLY A 183 10.63 31.59 -48.91
N GLU A 184 10.96 32.05 -50.11
CA GLU A 184 11.15 31.15 -51.26
C GLU A 184 12.17 30.05 -50.92
N ILE A 185 11.78 28.79 -51.14
CA ILE A 185 12.72 27.66 -51.10
C ILE A 185 13.83 27.98 -52.11
N ILE A 186 15.08 28.01 -51.63
CA ILE A 186 16.23 28.15 -52.51
C ILE A 186 16.36 26.87 -53.33
N THR A 187 15.80 26.89 -54.52
CA THR A 187 15.94 25.81 -55.52
C THR A 187 17.12 26.18 -56.43
N GLY A 188 18.22 25.44 -56.41
CA GLY A 188 19.35 25.79 -57.26
C GLY A 188 20.65 25.02 -57.03
N LYS A 189 21.60 25.29 -57.92
CA LYS A 189 22.94 24.68 -58.06
C LYS A 189 23.97 25.21 -57.04
N ASP A 190 23.54 26.12 -56.18
CA ASP A 190 24.38 26.89 -55.26
C ASP A 190 24.56 26.22 -53.89
N PHE A 191 23.92 25.06 -53.68
CA PHE A 191 24.06 24.24 -52.48
C PHE A 191 24.83 22.95 -52.82
N VAL A 192 26.15 22.95 -52.59
CA VAL A 192 27.00 21.75 -52.75
C VAL A 192 27.21 21.13 -51.38
N VAL A 193 26.60 19.96 -51.13
CA VAL A 193 27.03 19.10 -50.03
C VAL A 193 28.32 18.43 -50.48
N LYS A 194 29.46 18.82 -49.89
CA LYS A 194 30.68 18.01 -50.02
C LYS A 194 30.48 16.77 -49.17
N ASP A 195 30.06 15.68 -49.77
CA ASP A 195 30.44 14.38 -49.23
C ASP A 195 31.96 14.23 -49.43
N GLY A 196 32.63 13.49 -48.56
CA GLY A 196 34.10 13.56 -48.39
C GLY A 196 34.96 13.02 -49.54
N ASP A 197 34.42 12.88 -50.75
CA ASP A 197 35.05 12.29 -51.92
C ASP A 197 35.66 13.33 -52.88
N GLY A 198 36.86 13.01 -53.37
CA GLY A 198 37.56 13.80 -54.37
C GLY A 198 36.96 13.54 -55.76
N GLU A 199 36.49 14.62 -56.38
CA GLU A 199 35.74 14.74 -57.65
C GLU A 199 34.22 14.56 -57.54
N VAL A 200 33.53 15.71 -57.38
CA VAL A 200 32.07 15.84 -57.43
C VAL A 200 31.62 15.95 -58.89
N THR A 201 30.76 15.06 -59.38
CA THR A 201 30.17 15.16 -60.72
C THR A 201 28.95 16.11 -60.72
N GLU A 202 28.52 16.62 -61.88
CA GLU A 202 27.32 17.49 -61.95
C GLU A 202 26.04 16.76 -61.50
N SER A 203 25.97 15.43 -61.61
CA SER A 203 24.88 14.63 -61.05
C SER A 203 24.89 14.63 -59.51
N ASP A 204 26.04 14.54 -58.87
CA ASP A 204 26.17 14.55 -57.40
C ASP A 204 25.79 15.92 -56.82
N ARG A 205 25.98 16.99 -57.59
CA ARG A 205 25.53 18.35 -57.25
C ARG A 205 24.02 18.51 -57.28
N THR A 206 23.29 17.57 -57.90
CA THR A 206 21.83 17.64 -58.07
C THR A 206 21.04 16.62 -57.25
N SER A 207 21.70 15.64 -56.62
CA SER A 207 21.06 14.58 -55.83
C SER A 207 20.45 15.08 -54.50
N HIS A 208 20.91 16.22 -53.99
CA HIS A 208 20.47 16.83 -52.73
C HIS A 208 19.70 18.15 -52.92
N ILE A 209 19.25 18.44 -54.14
CA ILE A 209 18.50 19.67 -54.44
C ILE A 209 17.02 19.47 -54.09
N VAL A 210 16.45 20.37 -53.30
CA VAL A 210 14.99 20.53 -53.20
C VAL A 210 14.50 21.06 -54.55
N GLY A 211 13.85 20.23 -55.34
CA GLY A 211 13.32 20.56 -56.65
C GLY A 211 11.82 20.87 -56.64
N ASP A 212 11.24 21.01 -57.83
CA ASP A 212 9.80 21.25 -58.00
C ASP A 212 8.95 20.12 -57.41
N HIS A 213 9.46 18.88 -57.43
CA HIS A 213 8.78 17.73 -56.85
C HIS A 213 8.65 17.83 -55.33
N GLU A 214 9.74 18.11 -54.61
CA GLU A 214 9.74 18.29 -53.15
C GLU A 214 8.89 19.49 -52.74
N LYS A 215 8.97 20.59 -53.51
CA LYS A 215 8.12 21.77 -53.30
C LYS A 215 6.63 21.44 -53.47
N SER A 216 6.27 20.66 -54.49
CA SER A 216 4.90 20.22 -54.71
C SER A 216 4.40 19.30 -53.60
N THR A 217 5.27 18.40 -53.10
CA THR A 217 4.97 17.50 -51.98
C THR A 217 4.71 18.29 -50.69
N LEU A 218 5.54 19.29 -50.42
CA LEU A 218 5.36 20.14 -49.25
C LEU A 218 4.08 20.99 -49.32
N LEU A 219 3.79 21.57 -50.48
CA LEU A 219 2.54 22.31 -50.69
C LEU A 219 1.30 21.40 -50.56
N ALA A 220 1.39 20.15 -51.01
CA ALA A 220 0.33 19.16 -50.79
C ALA A 220 0.11 18.89 -49.29
N ALA A 221 1.19 18.73 -48.50
CA ALA A 221 1.10 18.56 -47.05
C ALA A 221 0.51 19.81 -46.35
N TYR A 222 0.80 21.02 -46.85
CA TYR A 222 0.16 22.25 -46.37
C TYR A 222 -1.33 22.28 -46.68
N ALA A 223 -1.74 21.89 -47.89
CA ALA A 223 -3.15 21.79 -48.25
C ALA A 223 -3.90 20.77 -47.38
N GLU A 224 -3.29 19.62 -47.09
CA GLU A 224 -3.82 18.61 -46.19
C GLU A 224 -4.01 19.15 -44.77
N ARG A 225 -2.98 19.82 -44.21
CA ARG A 225 -3.09 20.48 -42.91
C ARG A 225 -4.19 21.54 -42.88
N ALA A 226 -4.31 22.35 -43.93
CA ALA A 226 -5.34 23.37 -44.02
C ALA A 226 -6.75 22.75 -44.04
N GLN A 227 -6.92 21.61 -44.72
CA GLN A 227 -8.18 20.87 -44.68
C GLN A 227 -8.48 20.33 -43.28
N ALA A 228 -7.51 19.73 -42.61
CA ALA A 228 -7.68 19.25 -41.24
C ALA A 228 -8.07 20.38 -40.26
N ILE A 229 -7.52 21.59 -40.44
CA ILE A 229 -7.92 22.76 -39.64
C ILE A 229 -9.36 23.18 -39.93
N LYS A 230 -9.79 23.17 -41.20
CA LYS A 230 -11.19 23.44 -41.58
C LYS A 230 -12.15 22.43 -40.95
N ASP A 231 -11.77 21.15 -40.95
CA ASP A 231 -12.56 20.08 -40.34
C ASP A 231 -12.68 20.27 -38.81
N LYS A 232 -11.60 20.68 -38.13
CA LYS A 232 -11.65 21.04 -36.70
C LYS A 232 -12.54 22.24 -36.40
N ARG A 233 -12.58 23.22 -37.31
CA ARG A 233 -13.44 24.42 -37.20
C ARG A 233 -14.92 24.11 -37.48
N ALA A 234 -15.21 23.01 -38.16
CA ALA A 234 -16.58 22.61 -38.45
C ALA A 234 -17.39 22.42 -37.15
N ASN A 235 -18.71 22.58 -37.26
CA ASN A 235 -19.66 22.44 -36.14
C ASN A 235 -19.26 23.31 -34.92
N ASP A 236 -19.04 24.60 -35.17
CA ASP A 236 -18.66 25.59 -34.14
C ASP A 236 -17.38 25.19 -33.38
N ASN A 237 -16.28 25.01 -34.12
CA ASN A 237 -14.96 24.68 -33.57
C ASN A 237 -14.92 23.41 -32.72
N ALA A 238 -15.76 22.41 -33.03
CA ALA A 238 -15.86 21.17 -32.25
C ALA A 238 -14.51 20.46 -32.07
N GLY A 239 -13.59 20.54 -33.04
CA GLY A 239 -12.26 19.95 -32.95
C GLY A 239 -11.29 20.67 -32.00
N TYR A 240 -11.69 21.82 -31.44
CA TYR A 240 -10.95 22.59 -30.42
C TYR A 240 -11.68 22.62 -29.07
N LYS A 241 -12.72 21.80 -28.91
CA LYS A 241 -13.48 21.69 -27.67
C LYS A 241 -13.28 20.29 -27.10
N GLY A 242 -12.64 20.20 -25.94
CA GLY A 242 -12.46 18.94 -25.24
C GLY A 242 -13.80 18.38 -24.77
N THR A 243 -14.10 17.11 -25.10
CA THR A 243 -15.38 16.47 -24.76
C THR A 243 -15.16 15.20 -23.95
N LEU A 244 -16.09 14.91 -23.04
CA LEU A 244 -16.11 13.66 -22.26
C LEU A 244 -17.26 12.78 -22.72
N VAL A 245 -16.95 11.51 -23.00
CA VAL A 245 -17.95 10.45 -23.21
C VAL A 245 -17.66 9.31 -22.24
N LYS A 246 -18.50 9.15 -21.22
CA LYS A 246 -18.43 8.04 -20.27
C LYS A 246 -19.20 6.83 -20.81
N GLN A 247 -18.55 5.67 -20.89
CA GLN A 247 -19.10 4.40 -21.35
C GLN A 247 -18.77 3.26 -20.38
N GLY A 248 -19.33 2.07 -20.62
CA GLY A 248 -19.13 0.88 -19.79
C GLY A 248 -19.91 0.91 -18.49
N GLU A 249 -19.81 -0.13 -17.67
CA GLU A 249 -20.64 -0.33 -16.48
C GLU A 249 -20.13 0.36 -15.21
N GLY A 250 -18.85 0.75 -15.17
CA GLY A 250 -18.22 1.35 -13.99
C GLY A 250 -18.72 2.76 -13.64
N THR A 251 -18.32 3.24 -12.47
CA THR A 251 -18.64 4.57 -11.93
C THR A 251 -17.43 5.49 -12.05
N LEU A 252 -17.62 6.65 -12.72
CA LEU A 252 -16.66 7.75 -12.70
C LEU A 252 -17.16 8.84 -11.75
N VAL A 253 -16.32 9.27 -10.80
CA VAL A 253 -16.59 10.42 -9.95
C VAL A 253 -15.67 11.58 -10.36
N MET A 254 -16.24 12.77 -10.57
CA MET A 254 -15.46 13.98 -10.89
C MET A 254 -15.69 15.05 -9.82
N THR A 255 -14.61 15.55 -9.23
CA THR A 255 -14.66 16.55 -8.14
C THR A 255 -13.87 17.83 -8.42
N GLY A 256 -13.10 17.86 -9.53
CA GLY A 256 -12.34 19.03 -9.96
C GLY A 256 -13.21 20.16 -10.52
N ASN A 257 -12.68 21.38 -10.57
CA ASN A 257 -13.34 22.54 -11.15
C ASN A 257 -13.01 22.65 -12.65
N ASN A 258 -13.97 22.28 -13.49
CA ASN A 258 -13.71 21.99 -14.88
C ASN A 258 -14.09 23.16 -15.80
N SER A 259 -13.25 23.37 -16.81
CA SER A 259 -13.39 24.44 -17.81
C SER A 259 -13.15 23.95 -19.24
N TYR A 260 -13.21 22.64 -19.49
CA TYR A 260 -13.26 22.12 -20.85
C TYR A 260 -14.49 22.66 -21.61
N ALA A 261 -14.34 22.87 -22.91
CA ALA A 261 -15.31 23.64 -23.70
C ALA A 261 -16.36 22.80 -24.45
N GLY A 262 -16.18 21.48 -24.47
CA GLY A 262 -17.06 20.56 -25.16
C GLY A 262 -18.11 19.92 -24.25
N THR A 263 -18.95 19.10 -24.86
CA THR A 263 -20.07 18.42 -24.22
C THR A 263 -19.64 17.29 -23.29
N THR A 264 -20.50 17.00 -22.32
CA THR A 264 -20.42 15.80 -21.47
C THR A 264 -21.54 14.83 -21.82
N THR A 265 -21.19 13.58 -22.17
CA THR A 265 -22.17 12.52 -22.48
C THR A 265 -21.94 11.30 -21.61
N VAL A 266 -23.01 10.78 -21.00
CA VAL A 266 -23.03 9.52 -20.27
C VAL A 266 -23.75 8.48 -21.11
N GLY A 267 -22.97 7.65 -21.81
CA GLY A 267 -23.47 6.58 -22.67
C GLY A 267 -23.78 5.28 -21.92
N GLY A 268 -23.08 5.04 -20.79
CA GLY A 268 -23.27 3.86 -19.95
C GLY A 268 -22.61 4.00 -18.58
N GLY A 269 -23.10 3.19 -17.63
CA GLY A 269 -22.62 3.19 -16.25
C GLY A 269 -22.98 4.47 -15.52
N THR A 270 -22.19 4.85 -14.51
CA THR A 270 -22.50 6.00 -13.66
C THR A 270 -21.47 7.11 -13.80
N LEU A 271 -21.94 8.36 -13.92
CA LEU A 271 -21.15 9.56 -13.75
C LEU A 271 -21.71 10.36 -12.55
N LEU A 272 -20.90 10.51 -11.50
CA LEU A 272 -21.20 11.37 -10.36
C LEU A 272 -20.28 12.58 -10.39
N VAL A 273 -20.82 13.76 -10.15
CA VAL A 273 -20.05 15.01 -10.28
C VAL A 273 -20.33 15.97 -9.14
N PHE A 274 -19.34 16.80 -8.80
CA PHE A 274 -19.63 18.12 -8.25
C PHE A 274 -20.18 19.02 -9.35
N ALA A 275 -20.99 20.02 -8.97
CA ALA A 275 -21.65 20.87 -9.95
C ALA A 275 -20.66 21.62 -10.85
N GLU A 276 -19.53 22.05 -10.29
CA GLU A 276 -18.40 22.68 -10.99
C GLU A 276 -17.54 21.71 -11.82
N SER A 277 -17.80 20.40 -11.78
CA SER A 277 -17.03 19.40 -12.52
C SER A 277 -17.54 19.12 -13.94
N ILE A 278 -18.57 19.84 -14.38
CA ILE A 278 -18.99 19.86 -15.79
C ILE A 278 -18.35 21.06 -16.47
N GLY A 279 -17.98 20.89 -17.74
CA GLY A 279 -17.40 21.94 -18.57
C GLY A 279 -18.28 23.19 -18.69
N ILE A 280 -17.74 24.22 -19.37
CA ILE A 280 -18.33 25.56 -19.38
C ILE A 280 -19.74 25.64 -20.02
N ASP A 281 -20.13 24.63 -20.80
CA ASP A 281 -21.48 24.53 -21.36
C ASP A 281 -22.56 24.19 -20.30
N ASN A 282 -22.12 23.79 -19.10
CA ASN A 282 -22.94 23.37 -17.97
C ASN A 282 -24.01 22.33 -18.38
N LYS A 283 -23.69 21.45 -19.34
CA LYS A 283 -24.66 20.52 -19.91
C LYS A 283 -24.18 19.08 -19.86
N VAL A 284 -25.09 18.20 -19.44
CA VAL A 284 -24.88 16.75 -19.46
C VAL A 284 -25.99 16.08 -20.26
N THR A 285 -25.62 15.18 -21.16
CA THR A 285 -26.56 14.32 -21.88
C THR A 285 -26.41 12.88 -21.38
N VAL A 286 -27.50 12.29 -20.89
CA VAL A 286 -27.54 10.92 -20.39
C VAL A 286 -28.29 10.05 -21.41
N GLN A 287 -27.62 9.04 -21.94
CA GLN A 287 -28.19 8.13 -22.94
C GLN A 287 -28.78 6.88 -22.28
N ASN A 288 -29.35 5.98 -23.09
CA ASN A 288 -29.88 4.71 -22.59
C ASN A 288 -28.81 3.89 -21.88
N GLY A 289 -29.06 3.48 -20.63
CA GLY A 289 -28.10 2.76 -19.79
C GLY A 289 -27.09 3.65 -19.05
N GLY A 290 -27.06 4.95 -19.34
CA GLY A 290 -26.30 5.94 -18.59
C GLY A 290 -27.02 6.38 -17.31
N LYS A 291 -26.26 6.65 -16.26
CA LYS A 291 -26.73 7.16 -14.97
C LYS A 291 -25.94 8.41 -14.59
N PHE A 292 -26.62 9.46 -14.16
CA PHE A 292 -25.97 10.72 -13.79
C PHE A 292 -26.46 11.23 -12.45
N GLY A 293 -25.54 11.66 -11.58
CA GLY A 293 -25.84 12.25 -10.27
C GLY A 293 -24.97 13.46 -9.97
N VAL A 294 -25.48 14.35 -9.13
CA VAL A 294 -24.75 15.51 -8.60
C VAL A 294 -24.61 15.34 -7.10
N LEU A 295 -23.39 15.52 -6.60
CA LEU A 295 -23.05 15.38 -5.18
C LEU A 295 -22.74 16.75 -4.58
N SER A 296 -23.11 16.98 -3.32
CA SER A 296 -22.65 18.16 -2.56
C SER A 296 -21.34 17.90 -1.80
N SER A 297 -21.02 16.62 -1.60
CA SER A 297 -19.86 16.14 -0.85
C SER A 297 -19.44 14.78 -1.38
N TYR A 298 -18.18 14.42 -1.22
CA TYR A 298 -17.67 13.09 -1.58
C TYR A 298 -16.42 12.80 -0.75
N ASN A 299 -16.35 11.63 -0.11
CA ASN A 299 -15.16 11.23 0.63
C ASN A 299 -14.18 10.52 -0.31
N ASP A 300 -13.23 11.29 -0.87
CA ASP A 300 -12.30 10.83 -1.89
C ASP A 300 -11.13 10.05 -1.27
N GLN A 301 -11.39 8.76 -1.02
CA GLN A 301 -10.39 7.80 -0.56
C GLN A 301 -9.59 7.20 -1.71
N PHE A 302 -10.14 7.23 -2.93
CA PHE A 302 -9.47 6.72 -4.12
C PHE A 302 -8.23 7.55 -4.46
N THR A 303 -8.34 8.89 -4.40
CA THR A 303 -7.20 9.80 -4.57
C THR A 303 -6.60 10.28 -3.24
N MET A 304 -7.03 9.72 -2.11
CA MET A 304 -6.57 10.04 -0.76
C MET A 304 -6.69 11.53 -0.37
N LYS A 305 -7.63 12.26 -0.98
CA LYS A 305 -7.91 13.67 -0.68
C LYS A 305 -8.88 13.84 0.49
N GLY A 306 -9.45 12.75 1.00
CA GLY A 306 -10.40 12.76 2.10
C GLY A 306 -11.71 13.45 1.74
N GLN A 307 -12.36 14.09 2.71
CA GLN A 307 -13.66 14.71 2.51
C GLN A 307 -13.57 15.96 1.61
N LEU A 308 -14.20 15.90 0.45
CA LEU A 308 -14.38 17.01 -0.47
C LEU A 308 -15.82 17.54 -0.40
N VAL A 309 -15.98 18.83 -0.66
CA VAL A 309 -17.28 19.52 -0.68
C VAL A 309 -17.37 20.36 -1.94
N SER A 310 -18.48 20.22 -2.68
CA SER A 310 -18.77 21.04 -3.86
C SER A 310 -19.01 22.49 -3.46
N LYS A 311 -18.34 23.40 -4.14
CA LYS A 311 -18.50 24.85 -3.98
C LYS A 311 -19.72 25.37 -4.72
N GLU A 312 -20.20 24.64 -5.72
CA GLU A 312 -21.31 25.06 -6.58
C GLU A 312 -22.56 24.16 -6.47
N ALA A 313 -22.65 23.29 -5.46
CA ALA A 313 -23.76 22.36 -5.26
C ALA A 313 -25.16 23.00 -5.36
N ALA A 314 -25.29 24.26 -4.90
CA ALA A 314 -26.55 25.01 -4.91
C ALA A 314 -26.61 26.14 -5.97
N ALA A 315 -25.64 26.23 -6.89
CA ALA A 315 -25.58 27.32 -7.86
C ALA A 315 -26.70 27.24 -8.92
N GLY A 316 -27.19 26.04 -9.22
CA GLY A 316 -28.25 25.84 -10.21
C GLY A 316 -27.84 26.26 -11.62
N LYS A 317 -26.64 25.86 -12.07
CA LYS A 317 -26.15 26.15 -13.44
C LYS A 317 -26.34 24.96 -14.39
N LEU A 318 -26.32 23.74 -13.87
CA LEU A 318 -26.31 22.51 -14.66
C LEU A 318 -27.65 22.20 -15.34
N LYS A 319 -27.59 21.86 -16.63
CA LYS A 319 -28.70 21.37 -17.42
C LYS A 319 -28.50 19.89 -17.72
N VAL A 320 -29.48 19.07 -17.38
CA VAL A 320 -29.40 17.61 -17.52
C VAL A 320 -30.45 17.13 -18.51
N ASP A 321 -30.02 16.62 -19.64
CA ASP A 321 -30.90 16.03 -20.65
C ASP A 321 -30.79 14.50 -20.59
N ILE A 322 -31.88 13.83 -20.20
CA ILE A 322 -31.94 12.39 -20.01
C ILE A 322 -32.77 11.78 -21.15
N ALA A 323 -32.12 11.01 -22.01
CA ALA A 323 -32.77 10.27 -23.08
C ALA A 323 -33.59 9.09 -22.53
N ASN A 324 -34.47 8.52 -23.36
CA ASN A 324 -35.22 7.34 -22.97
C ASN A 324 -34.28 6.19 -22.52
N GLY A 325 -34.54 5.63 -21.35
CA GLY A 325 -33.71 4.59 -20.73
C GLY A 325 -32.50 5.09 -19.92
N GLY A 326 -32.24 6.41 -19.88
CA GLY A 326 -31.29 7.02 -18.96
C GLY A 326 -31.87 7.16 -17.55
N THR A 327 -31.01 7.29 -16.54
CA THR A 327 -31.42 7.35 -15.12
C THR A 327 -30.82 8.57 -14.41
N LEU A 328 -31.63 9.24 -13.59
CA LEU A 328 -31.15 10.27 -12.68
C LEU A 328 -30.81 9.63 -11.32
N VAL A 329 -29.59 9.84 -10.84
CA VAL A 329 -29.16 9.39 -9.52
C VAL A 329 -29.41 10.51 -8.51
N ILE A 330 -30.12 10.20 -7.43
CA ILE A 330 -30.39 11.09 -6.31
C ILE A 330 -29.62 10.57 -5.11
N ASP A 331 -28.63 11.34 -4.66
CA ASP A 331 -27.87 11.00 -3.47
C ASP A 331 -28.61 11.46 -2.21
N ALA A 332 -28.86 10.51 -1.30
CA ALA A 332 -29.65 10.77 -0.09
C ALA A 332 -28.86 11.53 0.99
N ALA A 333 -27.57 11.77 0.79
CA ALA A 333 -26.73 12.58 1.67
C ALA A 333 -26.38 13.95 1.07
N SER A 334 -26.78 14.21 -0.17
CA SER A 334 -26.46 15.45 -0.87
C SER A 334 -27.62 16.43 -0.91
N ASN A 335 -27.31 17.71 -0.89
CA ASN A 335 -28.27 18.79 -1.12
C ASN A 335 -27.83 19.63 -2.31
N VAL A 336 -28.52 19.46 -3.45
CA VAL A 336 -28.09 20.02 -4.73
C VAL A 336 -29.21 20.77 -5.45
N ILE A 337 -28.83 21.84 -6.16
CA ILE A 337 -29.71 22.62 -7.03
C ILE A 337 -29.06 22.66 -8.42
N VAL A 338 -29.79 22.19 -9.41
CA VAL A 338 -29.44 22.29 -10.84
C VAL A 338 -30.33 23.32 -11.54
N ASP A 339 -29.94 23.74 -12.74
CA ASP A 339 -30.76 24.66 -13.55
C ASP A 339 -32.04 23.97 -14.00
N SER A 340 -31.91 22.87 -14.74
CA SER A 340 -33.05 22.13 -15.28
C SER A 340 -32.72 20.66 -15.55
N VAL A 341 -33.74 19.82 -15.51
CA VAL A 341 -33.70 18.41 -15.91
C VAL A 341 -34.81 18.14 -16.94
N THR A 342 -34.45 17.51 -18.05
CA THR A 342 -35.38 17.13 -19.12
C THR A 342 -35.35 15.61 -19.31
N PHE A 343 -36.47 14.93 -19.08
CA PHE A 343 -36.63 13.52 -19.44
C PHE A 343 -37.29 13.41 -20.82
N ASN A 344 -36.61 12.77 -21.77
CA ASN A 344 -37.10 12.47 -23.12
C ASN A 344 -37.60 11.02 -23.22
N GLY A 345 -38.29 10.56 -22.17
CA GLY A 345 -38.77 9.18 -22.00
C GLY A 345 -39.29 8.95 -20.59
N ASP A 346 -39.29 7.70 -20.14
CA ASP A 346 -39.73 7.34 -18.79
C ASP A 346 -38.80 7.94 -17.71
N LYS A 347 -39.40 8.48 -16.66
CA LYS A 347 -38.68 9.05 -15.51
C LYS A 347 -38.15 7.91 -14.62
N LYS A 348 -36.84 7.70 -14.61
CA LYS A 348 -36.16 6.70 -13.80
C LYS A 348 -35.23 7.35 -12.78
N PHE A 349 -35.26 6.82 -11.56
CA PHE A 349 -34.44 7.29 -10.45
C PHE A 349 -33.67 6.13 -9.81
N GLU A 350 -32.44 6.41 -9.40
CA GLU A 350 -31.65 5.51 -8.55
C GLU A 350 -31.17 6.29 -7.33
N LEU A 351 -31.05 5.61 -6.19
CA LEU A 351 -30.55 6.22 -4.96
C LEU A 351 -29.06 5.95 -4.76
N SER A 352 -28.38 6.93 -4.17
CA SER A 352 -26.96 6.87 -3.82
C SER A 352 -26.75 7.27 -2.35
N LEU A 353 -25.65 6.79 -1.78
CA LEU A 353 -25.10 7.22 -0.48
C LEU A 353 -23.64 7.72 -0.60
N GLU A 354 -23.12 7.89 -1.81
CA GLU A 354 -21.75 8.34 -2.10
C GLU A 354 -21.43 9.73 -1.50
N GLY A 355 -22.45 10.56 -1.27
CA GLY A 355 -22.28 11.83 -0.58
C GLY A 355 -22.11 11.75 0.93
N ALA A 356 -22.37 10.58 1.54
CA ALA A 356 -22.24 10.35 2.97
C ALA A 356 -20.81 9.92 3.32
N ASP A 357 -20.24 10.49 4.38
CA ASP A 357 -19.03 9.96 4.99
C ASP A 357 -19.35 8.78 5.92
N GLY A 358 -18.31 8.01 6.27
CA GLY A 358 -18.44 6.87 7.18
C GLY A 358 -19.05 7.26 8.53
N SER A 359 -18.75 8.47 9.01
CA SER A 359 -19.25 9.00 10.29
C SER A 359 -20.77 9.23 10.25
N THR A 360 -21.30 9.82 9.17
CA THR A 360 -22.75 10.04 8.99
C THR A 360 -23.49 8.71 8.88
N LEU A 361 -22.94 7.75 8.13
CA LEU A 361 -23.53 6.42 7.99
C LEU A 361 -23.55 5.69 9.34
N ALA A 362 -22.43 5.70 10.07
CA ALA A 362 -22.32 5.08 11.39
C ALA A 362 -23.27 5.72 12.41
N ALA A 363 -23.40 7.05 12.43
CA ALA A 363 -24.30 7.75 13.34
C ALA A 363 -25.77 7.32 13.15
N VAL A 364 -26.22 7.14 11.90
CA VAL A 364 -27.58 6.64 11.63
C VAL A 364 -27.70 5.15 11.91
N PHE A 365 -26.69 4.36 11.54
CA PHE A 365 -26.67 2.91 11.80
C PHE A 365 -26.67 2.56 13.29
N ASN A 366 -26.03 3.38 14.13
CA ASN A 366 -25.93 3.19 15.57
C ASN A 366 -27.03 3.93 16.36
N GLY A 367 -27.93 4.64 15.67
CA GLY A 367 -29.05 5.34 16.30
C GLY A 367 -28.68 6.65 17.01
N GLU A 368 -27.49 7.20 16.74
CA GLU A 368 -27.08 8.53 17.20
C GLU A 368 -27.77 9.65 16.41
N LYS A 369 -28.17 9.35 15.17
CA LYS A 369 -28.94 10.22 14.28
C LYS A 369 -30.13 9.44 13.71
N ASP A 370 -31.29 10.07 13.65
CA ASP A 370 -32.52 9.39 13.22
C ASP A 370 -32.47 8.92 11.75
N ALA A 371 -31.92 9.74 10.86
CA ALA A 371 -31.93 9.48 9.42
C ALA A 371 -30.87 10.28 8.65
N ILE A 372 -30.58 9.83 7.44
CA ILE A 372 -29.88 10.58 6.39
C ILE A 372 -30.94 11.26 5.54
N THR A 373 -30.76 12.53 5.18
CA THR A 373 -31.72 13.24 4.32
C THR A 373 -31.01 14.15 3.34
N GLY A 374 -31.37 14.01 2.08
CA GLY A 374 -30.83 14.75 0.94
C GLY A 374 -31.94 15.29 0.07
N SER A 375 -31.58 16.24 -0.79
CA SER A 375 -32.50 16.86 -1.73
C SER A 375 -31.86 17.18 -3.07
N PHE A 376 -32.66 17.06 -4.13
CA PHE A 376 -32.29 17.44 -5.49
C PHE A 376 -33.37 18.37 -6.04
N GLU A 377 -32.98 19.56 -6.50
CA GLU A 377 -33.91 20.57 -6.99
C GLU A 377 -33.53 21.04 -8.40
N ALA A 378 -34.51 21.06 -9.32
CA ALA A 378 -34.35 21.63 -10.65
C ALA A 378 -35.12 22.97 -10.73
N LYS A 379 -34.41 24.07 -10.50
CA LYS A 379 -35.03 25.36 -10.13
C LYS A 379 -35.81 26.03 -11.27
N ASN A 380 -35.40 25.81 -12.52
CA ASN A 380 -35.96 26.48 -13.69
C ASN A 380 -36.89 25.58 -14.53
N ASN A 381 -37.16 24.36 -14.08
CA ASN A 381 -38.25 23.56 -14.63
C ASN A 381 -39.61 24.19 -14.32
N LYS A 382 -40.58 23.99 -15.21
CA LYS A 382 -41.94 24.49 -15.00
C LYS A 382 -42.62 23.66 -13.91
N ALA A 383 -43.51 24.28 -13.12
CA ALA A 383 -44.22 23.57 -12.06
C ALA A 383 -45.07 22.39 -12.59
N GLU A 384 -45.53 22.48 -13.85
CA GLU A 384 -46.27 21.43 -14.54
C GLU A 384 -45.41 20.22 -14.98
N ASP A 385 -44.07 20.36 -15.03
CA ASP A 385 -43.16 19.27 -15.44
C ASP A 385 -43.16 18.12 -14.42
N LYS A 386 -43.47 18.44 -13.15
CA LYS A 386 -43.76 17.45 -12.10
C LYS A 386 -42.69 16.38 -12.05
N LEU A 387 -41.43 16.82 -12.05
CA LEU A 387 -40.28 15.95 -12.34
C LEU A 387 -40.24 14.71 -11.43
N PHE A 388 -40.66 14.86 -10.18
CA PHE A 388 -40.54 13.83 -9.14
C PHE A 388 -41.88 13.25 -8.68
N ASP A 389 -42.97 13.43 -9.42
CA ASP A 389 -44.30 12.93 -9.02
C ASP A 389 -44.34 11.39 -8.85
N ASN A 390 -43.51 10.63 -9.59
CA ASN A 390 -43.38 9.18 -9.46
C ASN A 390 -42.21 8.73 -8.57
N LEU A 391 -41.49 9.65 -7.93
CA LEU A 391 -40.28 9.33 -7.15
C LEU A 391 -40.55 8.27 -6.08
N ASN A 392 -41.66 8.37 -5.35
CA ASN A 392 -41.97 7.41 -4.27
C ASN A 392 -42.17 5.97 -4.77
N ALA A 393 -42.58 5.77 -6.02
CA ALA A 393 -42.75 4.44 -6.60
C ALA A 393 -41.42 3.85 -7.12
N GLU A 394 -40.50 4.72 -7.53
CA GLU A 394 -39.22 4.34 -8.16
C GLU A 394 -38.05 4.31 -7.14
N ALA A 395 -38.13 5.11 -6.07
CA ALA A 395 -37.09 5.24 -5.05
C ALA A 395 -37.03 3.99 -4.16
N ASN A 396 -36.31 2.99 -4.64
CA ASN A 396 -36.04 1.77 -3.91
C ASN A 396 -34.61 1.82 -3.34
N SER A 397 -34.44 1.26 -2.14
CA SER A 397 -33.09 1.07 -1.59
C SER A 397 -32.49 -0.20 -2.14
N ASP A 398 -31.33 -0.07 -2.78
CA ASP A 398 -30.47 -1.20 -3.14
C ASP A 398 -29.41 -1.47 -2.07
N PHE A 399 -29.41 -0.75 -0.95
CA PHE A 399 -28.43 -0.91 0.12
C PHE A 399 -28.79 -2.05 1.07
N VAL A 400 -27.78 -2.69 1.64
CA VAL A 400 -27.94 -3.78 2.62
C VAL A 400 -28.46 -3.24 3.95
N PHE A 401 -27.92 -2.10 4.41
CA PHE A 401 -28.09 -1.59 5.77
C PHE A 401 -29.08 -0.43 5.92
N PHE A 402 -29.54 0.16 4.81
CA PHE A 402 -30.43 1.32 4.81
C PHE A 402 -31.67 1.07 3.97
N ASP A 403 -32.82 1.54 4.43
CA ASP A 403 -34.08 1.55 3.69
C ASP A 403 -34.57 2.99 3.46
N VAL A 404 -35.44 3.15 2.47
CA VAL A 404 -36.09 4.44 2.18
C VAL A 404 -37.22 4.64 3.18
N ALA A 405 -37.01 5.50 4.17
CA ALA A 405 -38.06 5.89 5.09
C ALA A 405 -39.09 6.82 4.42
N LYS A 406 -38.62 7.70 3.54
CA LYS A 406 -39.48 8.63 2.82
C LYS A 406 -38.83 9.12 1.53
N ALA A 407 -39.57 9.12 0.43
CA ALA A 407 -39.18 9.78 -0.81
C ALA A 407 -40.35 10.63 -1.31
N THR A 408 -40.14 11.95 -1.42
CA THR A 408 -41.19 12.89 -1.81
C THR A 408 -40.75 13.81 -2.94
N GLY A 409 -41.59 13.94 -3.96
CA GLY A 409 -41.52 15.02 -4.94
C GLY A 409 -42.47 16.15 -4.56
N SER A 410 -41.94 17.37 -4.39
CA SER A 410 -42.74 18.59 -4.24
C SER A 410 -42.42 19.53 -5.40
N GLY A 411 -43.24 19.47 -6.46
CA GLY A 411 -42.95 20.18 -7.72
C GLY A 411 -41.70 19.63 -8.37
N ASN A 412 -40.65 20.46 -8.46
CA ASN A 412 -39.36 20.11 -9.07
C ASN A 412 -38.25 19.88 -8.03
N LYS A 413 -38.63 19.52 -6.80
CA LYS A 413 -37.71 19.15 -5.73
C LYS A 413 -38.00 17.74 -5.24
N ALA A 414 -36.98 16.88 -5.29
CA ALA A 414 -36.94 15.60 -4.61
C ALA A 414 -36.38 15.79 -3.20
N THR A 415 -36.93 15.05 -2.24
CA THR A 415 -36.34 14.86 -0.91
C THR A 415 -36.39 13.38 -0.59
N VAL A 416 -35.24 12.81 -0.24
CA VAL A 416 -35.08 11.39 0.10
C VAL A 416 -34.52 11.31 1.51
N THR A 417 -35.18 10.51 2.34
CA THR A 417 -34.78 10.20 3.70
C THR A 417 -34.56 8.71 3.83
N MET A 418 -33.37 8.33 4.29
CA MET A 418 -32.99 6.94 4.51
C MET A 418 -32.70 6.69 5.98
N THR A 419 -33.13 5.54 6.48
CA THR A 419 -32.93 5.10 7.87
C THR A 419 -32.26 3.73 7.87
N LYS A 420 -31.69 3.35 9.01
CA LYS A 420 -31.23 1.97 9.21
C LYS A 420 -32.37 0.99 8.89
N LYS A 421 -32.04 -0.11 8.23
CA LYS A 421 -32.95 -1.22 8.00
C LYS A 421 -33.13 -2.06 9.26
N ASP A 422 -34.38 -2.33 9.62
CA ASP A 422 -34.72 -3.08 10.82
C ASP A 422 -34.19 -4.53 10.78
N GLY A 423 -33.61 -4.97 11.91
CA GLY A 423 -33.14 -6.34 12.10
C GLY A 423 -31.85 -6.71 11.37
N VAL A 424 -31.15 -5.75 10.76
CA VAL A 424 -29.87 -5.98 10.08
C VAL A 424 -28.71 -5.47 10.94
N THR A 425 -27.66 -6.28 11.06
CA THR A 425 -26.39 -5.90 11.70
C THR A 425 -25.20 -6.33 10.84
N VAL A 426 -24.01 -5.75 11.04
CA VAL A 426 -22.82 -6.14 10.27
C VAL A 426 -22.33 -7.52 10.69
N GLU A 427 -22.50 -7.87 11.97
CA GLU A 427 -22.12 -9.14 12.58
C GLU A 427 -22.87 -10.34 12.01
N GLN A 428 -24.02 -10.14 11.35
CA GLN A 428 -24.75 -11.22 10.66
C GLN A 428 -23.99 -11.83 9.49
N PHE A 429 -22.98 -11.12 8.98
CA PHE A 429 -22.12 -11.58 7.90
C PHE A 429 -20.83 -12.27 8.39
N ALA A 430 -20.61 -12.29 9.71
CA ALA A 430 -19.46 -12.92 10.34
C ALA A 430 -19.67 -14.43 10.53
N LYS A 431 -18.61 -15.21 10.33
CA LYS A 431 -18.54 -16.67 10.48
C LYS A 431 -17.80 -17.10 11.76
N THR A 432 -16.84 -16.31 12.22
CA THR A 432 -16.01 -16.58 13.40
C THR A 432 -16.26 -15.56 14.52
N ALA A 433 -15.77 -15.83 15.73
CA ALA A 433 -15.84 -14.86 16.83
C ALA A 433 -14.98 -13.61 16.57
N ASN A 434 -13.82 -13.79 15.92
CA ASN A 434 -12.98 -12.69 15.44
C ASN A 434 -13.73 -11.83 14.43
N GLU A 435 -14.32 -12.42 13.40
CA GLU A 435 -15.12 -11.69 12.41
C GLU A 435 -16.28 -10.92 13.06
N GLN A 436 -16.89 -11.43 14.13
CA GLN A 436 -17.94 -10.71 14.88
C GLN A 436 -17.39 -9.46 15.59
N ARG A 437 -16.23 -9.57 16.25
CA ARG A 437 -15.55 -8.42 16.89
C ARG A 437 -15.12 -7.39 15.87
N ILE A 438 -14.55 -7.84 14.74
CA ILE A 438 -14.16 -7.00 13.60
C ILE A 438 -15.38 -6.26 13.05
N ALA A 439 -16.47 -6.98 12.76
CA ALA A 439 -17.72 -6.40 12.25
C ALA A 439 -18.28 -5.33 13.18
N SER A 440 -18.30 -5.59 14.48
CA SER A 440 -18.80 -4.65 15.48
C SER A 440 -17.92 -3.40 15.58
N ALA A 441 -16.59 -3.57 15.57
CA ALA A 441 -15.64 -2.47 15.60
C ALA A 441 -15.73 -1.60 14.34
N ILE A 442 -15.85 -2.20 13.14
CA ILE A 442 -16.08 -1.46 11.89
C ILE A 442 -17.37 -0.65 12.01
N ALA A 443 -18.50 -1.28 12.35
CA ALA A 443 -19.80 -0.61 12.45
C ALA A 443 -19.82 0.57 13.43
N ALA A 444 -19.00 0.53 14.48
CA ALA A 444 -18.89 1.57 15.51
C ALA A 444 -17.84 2.65 15.21
N SER A 445 -17.07 2.55 14.13
CA SER A 445 -15.88 3.40 13.95
C SER A 445 -16.09 4.68 13.17
N GLY A 446 -17.02 4.69 12.20
CA GLY A 446 -17.22 5.84 11.31
C GLY A 446 -16.06 6.10 10.35
N SER A 447 -15.11 5.16 10.24
CA SER A 447 -13.99 5.20 9.30
C SER A 447 -14.45 5.12 7.84
N SER A 448 -13.52 5.36 6.89
CA SER A 448 -13.76 5.12 5.46
C SER A 448 -14.23 3.67 5.18
N LEU A 449 -13.61 2.69 5.85
CA LEU A 449 -14.02 1.28 5.80
C LEU A 449 -15.46 1.10 6.29
N THR A 450 -15.86 1.79 7.36
CA THR A 450 -17.26 1.81 7.83
C THR A 450 -18.20 2.30 6.75
N GLY A 451 -17.82 3.39 6.06
CA GLY A 451 -18.60 3.93 4.97
C GLY A 451 -18.81 2.92 3.84
N GLN A 452 -17.74 2.25 3.40
CA GLN A 452 -17.79 1.21 2.36
C GLN A 452 -18.68 0.02 2.75
N ILE A 453 -18.57 -0.46 3.99
CA ILE A 453 -19.42 -1.56 4.48
C ILE A 453 -20.88 -1.11 4.57
N LEU A 454 -21.16 0.02 5.21
CA LEU A 454 -22.53 0.48 5.44
C LEU A 454 -23.24 0.95 4.16
N SER A 455 -22.51 1.36 3.12
CA SER A 455 -23.04 1.70 1.79
C SER A 455 -23.05 0.53 0.80
N THR A 456 -22.76 -0.70 1.23
CA THR A 456 -22.77 -1.87 0.35
C THR A 456 -24.16 -2.13 -0.25
N LYS A 457 -24.21 -2.35 -1.56
CA LYS A 457 -25.43 -2.72 -2.29
C LYS A 457 -25.73 -4.22 -2.17
N LYS A 458 -27.01 -4.60 -2.30
CA LYS A 458 -27.53 -5.97 -2.11
C LYS A 458 -26.91 -7.00 -3.05
N ASP A 459 -26.56 -6.60 -4.27
CA ASP A 459 -25.87 -7.44 -5.26
C ASP A 459 -24.39 -7.65 -4.95
N GLN A 460 -23.82 -6.86 -4.03
CA GLN A 460 -22.42 -6.91 -3.58
C GLN A 460 -22.27 -7.42 -2.13
N VAL A 461 -23.32 -8.03 -1.56
CA VAL A 461 -23.35 -8.43 -0.15
C VAL A 461 -22.24 -9.41 0.25
N SER A 462 -21.74 -10.22 -0.69
CA SER A 462 -20.63 -11.16 -0.43
C SER A 462 -19.34 -10.45 -0.02
N LEU A 463 -19.12 -9.21 -0.50
CA LEU A 463 -17.92 -8.43 -0.20
C LEU A 463 -17.77 -8.11 1.29
N ILE A 464 -18.88 -8.04 2.03
CA ILE A 464 -18.85 -7.82 3.48
C ILE A 464 -18.18 -9.02 4.15
N GLY A 465 -18.65 -10.23 3.87
CA GLY A 465 -18.08 -11.46 4.43
C GLY A 465 -16.63 -11.67 3.99
N ASP A 466 -16.30 -11.39 2.72
CA ASP A 466 -14.92 -11.49 2.22
C ASP A 466 -13.99 -10.48 2.90
N THR A 467 -14.48 -9.27 3.20
CA THR A 467 -13.74 -8.25 3.97
C THR A 467 -13.48 -8.74 5.39
N LEU A 468 -14.51 -9.24 6.09
CA LEU A 468 -14.37 -9.73 7.46
C LEU A 468 -13.38 -10.90 7.53
N ALA A 469 -13.50 -11.88 6.64
CA ALA A 469 -12.61 -13.03 6.56
C ALA A 469 -11.16 -12.64 6.20
N THR A 470 -10.97 -11.61 5.37
CA THR A 470 -9.63 -11.09 5.07
C THR A 470 -9.00 -10.45 6.30
N LEU A 471 -9.80 -9.76 7.13
CA LEU A 471 -9.30 -9.06 8.32
C LEU A 471 -9.09 -9.97 9.54
N ASP A 472 -9.71 -11.16 9.55
CA ASP A 472 -9.49 -12.21 10.55
C ASP A 472 -8.16 -12.94 10.28
N ASP A 473 -7.06 -12.31 10.68
CA ASP A 473 -5.70 -12.82 10.50
C ASP A 473 -4.90 -12.63 11.80
N ASP A 474 -4.36 -13.74 12.32
CA ASP A 474 -3.70 -13.82 13.62
C ASP A 474 -2.17 -13.98 13.54
N PHE A 475 -1.58 -13.63 12.39
CA PHE A 475 -0.13 -13.78 12.13
C PHE A 475 0.77 -13.28 13.26
N TYR A 476 0.50 -12.08 13.79
CA TYR A 476 1.30 -11.50 14.88
C TYR A 476 1.06 -12.15 16.23
N ALA A 477 -0.16 -12.66 16.49
CA ALA A 477 -0.46 -13.42 17.70
C ALA A 477 0.35 -14.74 17.72
N THR A 478 0.40 -15.42 16.57
CA THR A 478 1.17 -16.66 16.40
C THR A 478 2.68 -16.42 16.55
N ALA A 479 3.22 -15.34 15.95
CA ALA A 479 4.62 -14.95 16.12
C ALA A 479 4.98 -14.64 17.58
N ARG A 480 4.10 -13.94 18.30
CA ARG A 480 4.26 -13.65 19.73
C ARG A 480 4.36 -14.94 20.54
N ASN A 481 3.52 -15.93 20.27
CA ASN A 481 3.54 -17.21 20.96
C ASN A 481 4.86 -17.98 20.72
N ALA A 482 5.35 -17.98 19.48
CA ALA A 482 6.65 -18.56 19.15
C ALA A 482 7.82 -17.84 19.85
N LEU A 483 7.80 -16.50 19.92
CA LEU A 483 8.79 -15.69 20.63
C LEU A 483 8.92 -16.07 22.11
N VAL A 484 7.79 -16.31 22.80
CA VAL A 484 7.75 -16.73 24.21
C VAL A 484 8.46 -18.07 24.42
N VAL A 485 8.22 -19.02 23.51
CA VAL A 485 8.84 -20.35 23.56
C VAL A 485 10.34 -20.26 23.29
N ASN A 486 10.77 -19.44 22.31
CA ASN A 486 12.19 -19.20 22.03
C ASN A 486 12.90 -18.56 23.23
N ALA A 487 12.32 -17.53 23.85
CA ALA A 487 12.87 -16.91 25.05
C ALA A 487 12.99 -17.92 26.21
N THR A 488 12.00 -18.80 26.37
CA THR A 488 12.06 -19.89 27.37
C THR A 488 13.19 -20.87 27.07
N ALA A 489 13.49 -21.14 25.79
CA ALA A 489 14.63 -21.98 25.39
C ALA A 489 15.98 -21.33 25.75
N VAL A 490 16.10 -20.00 25.68
CA VAL A 490 17.27 -19.25 26.17
C VAL A 490 17.46 -19.45 27.67
N SER A 491 16.42 -19.20 28.46
CA SER A 491 16.47 -19.37 29.92
C SER A 491 16.80 -20.82 30.32
N ARG A 492 16.25 -21.83 29.63
CA ARG A 492 16.60 -23.24 29.84
C ARG A 492 18.06 -23.54 29.53
N THR A 493 18.59 -23.00 28.44
CA THR A 493 20.01 -23.16 28.06
C THR A 493 20.93 -22.60 29.14
N VAL A 494 20.61 -21.43 29.68
CA VAL A 494 21.37 -20.80 30.77
C VAL A 494 21.25 -21.60 32.07
N MET A 495 20.05 -22.12 32.41
CA MET A 495 19.86 -22.97 33.58
C MET A 495 20.64 -24.28 33.49
N ASP A 496 20.64 -24.95 32.34
CA ASP A 496 21.40 -26.19 32.13
C ASP A 496 22.91 -25.95 32.22
N GLN A 497 23.35 -24.83 31.66
CA GLN A 497 24.73 -24.38 31.79
C GLN A 497 25.11 -24.09 33.24
N ALA A 498 24.26 -23.36 33.97
CA ALA A 498 24.46 -23.07 35.39
C ALA A 498 24.57 -24.38 36.17
N ARG A 499 23.65 -25.34 35.99
CA ARG A 499 23.68 -26.63 36.70
C ARG A 499 24.97 -27.41 36.43
N GLY A 500 25.41 -27.43 35.17
CA GLY A 500 26.67 -28.01 34.75
C GLY A 500 26.84 -29.48 35.14
N MET A 501 26.28 -30.41 34.36
CA MET A 501 26.39 -31.84 34.68
C MET A 501 27.80 -32.40 34.44
N GLY A 502 28.32 -33.15 35.42
CA GLY A 502 29.64 -33.79 35.41
C GLY A 502 30.55 -33.33 36.56
N GLU A 503 30.79 -34.20 37.54
CA GLU A 503 31.94 -34.08 38.46
C GLU A 503 33.24 -34.44 37.73
N GLY A 504 33.65 -33.60 36.79
CA GLY A 504 34.97 -33.71 36.18
C GLY A 504 35.98 -33.04 37.10
N ARG A 505 36.79 -33.82 37.83
CA ARG A 505 37.85 -33.32 38.72
C ARG A 505 38.60 -32.14 38.08
N SER A 506 38.42 -30.93 38.62
CA SER A 506 39.34 -29.82 38.37
C SER A 506 40.59 -30.06 39.20
N ALA A 507 41.77 -29.87 38.60
CA ALA A 507 42.97 -29.75 39.40
C ALA A 507 43.04 -28.33 39.95
N GLU A 508 43.35 -28.24 41.24
CA GLU A 508 43.59 -27.01 41.98
C GLU A 508 44.67 -26.15 41.31
N VAL A 509 44.23 -25.01 40.80
CA VAL A 509 45.01 -23.76 40.83
C VAL A 509 44.02 -22.66 41.25
N ASP A 510 44.37 -21.92 42.31
CA ASP A 510 43.56 -20.89 42.99
C ASP A 510 42.09 -21.25 43.31
N ASN A 511 41.87 -22.47 43.81
CA ASN A 511 40.56 -22.99 44.27
C ASN A 511 39.41 -22.96 43.23
N GLY A 512 39.66 -22.83 41.92
CA GLY A 512 38.67 -23.06 40.87
C GLY A 512 37.37 -22.25 40.99
N ARG A 513 37.45 -21.03 41.54
CA ARG A 513 36.28 -20.21 41.92
C ARG A 513 35.62 -19.47 40.75
N ALA A 514 36.13 -19.56 39.52
CA ALA A 514 35.54 -18.93 38.34
C ALA A 514 35.58 -19.83 37.10
N ARG A 515 34.57 -19.73 36.23
CA ARG A 515 34.42 -20.50 35.00
C ARG A 515 33.95 -19.60 33.87
N ILE A 516 34.48 -19.80 32.66
CA ILE A 516 33.86 -19.28 31.44
C ILE A 516 33.20 -20.42 30.66
N TRP A 517 32.17 -20.08 29.89
CA TRP A 517 31.47 -21.04 29.07
C TRP A 517 30.98 -20.43 27.78
N ALA A 518 30.79 -21.31 26.81
CA ALA A 518 30.13 -21.00 25.55
C ALA A 518 29.03 -22.05 25.31
N ALA A 519 27.89 -21.61 24.79
CA ALA A 519 26.79 -22.50 24.41
C ALA A 519 26.20 -22.08 23.06
N GLY A 520 25.70 -23.03 22.30
CA GLY A 520 24.95 -22.79 21.08
C GLY A 520 23.63 -23.56 21.13
N ILE A 521 22.56 -22.91 20.69
CA ILE A 521 21.24 -23.50 20.52
C ILE A 521 20.83 -23.41 19.05
N GLY A 522 20.27 -24.50 18.52
CA GLY A 522 19.45 -24.49 17.32
C GLY A 522 18.11 -25.12 17.64
N HIS A 523 17.04 -24.40 17.36
CA HIS A 523 15.66 -24.75 17.68
C HIS A 523 14.81 -24.58 16.42
N TRP A 524 13.95 -25.54 16.14
CA TRP A 524 13.02 -25.47 15.01
C TRP A 524 11.67 -26.06 15.43
N GLY A 525 10.59 -25.54 14.87
CA GLY A 525 9.25 -25.99 15.26
C GLY A 525 8.14 -25.32 14.45
N GLU A 526 6.93 -25.63 14.87
CA GLU A 526 5.69 -25.13 14.29
C GLU A 526 4.84 -24.52 15.41
N ALA A 527 4.23 -23.37 15.12
CA ALA A 527 3.24 -22.72 15.96
C ALA A 527 1.93 -22.59 15.16
N ASP A 528 0.86 -23.20 15.65
CA ASP A 528 -0.45 -23.20 15.00
C ASP A 528 -1.20 -21.91 15.36
N GLY A 529 -1.66 -21.19 14.33
CA GLY A 529 -2.66 -20.14 14.43
C GLY A 529 -4.07 -20.67 14.11
N ASN A 530 -5.06 -19.79 14.19
CA ASN A 530 -6.45 -20.07 13.85
C ASN A 530 -6.66 -20.34 12.36
N SER A 531 -5.90 -19.67 11.48
CA SER A 531 -5.98 -19.85 10.03
C SER A 531 -4.82 -20.65 9.45
N ASP A 532 -3.60 -20.39 9.93
CA ASP A 532 -2.37 -20.89 9.33
C ASP A 532 -1.34 -21.32 10.39
N THR A 533 -0.53 -22.32 10.05
CA THR A 533 0.63 -22.73 10.85
C THR A 533 1.85 -21.88 10.48
N MET A 534 2.69 -21.62 11.47
CA MET A 534 3.93 -20.85 11.36
C MET A 534 5.14 -21.74 11.67
N ASP A 535 6.03 -21.88 10.69
CA ASP A 535 7.35 -22.47 10.87
C ASP A 535 8.27 -21.49 11.62
N VAL A 536 9.03 -22.00 12.58
CA VAL A 536 9.94 -21.21 13.42
C VAL A 536 11.31 -21.85 13.40
N ASP A 537 12.35 -21.10 13.03
CA ASP A 537 13.76 -21.49 13.10
C ASP A 537 14.51 -20.48 13.99
N PHE A 538 14.99 -20.89 15.16
CA PHE A 538 15.76 -20.05 16.08
C PHE A 538 17.17 -20.60 16.30
N ARG A 539 18.18 -19.74 16.22
CA ARG A 539 19.59 -20.13 16.45
C ARG A 539 20.30 -19.05 17.23
N ALA A 540 20.99 -19.39 18.31
CA ALA A 540 21.76 -18.42 19.08
C ALA A 540 23.06 -19.01 19.64
N GLY A 541 24.07 -18.16 19.75
CA GLY A 541 25.32 -18.43 20.45
C GLY A 541 25.43 -17.58 21.70
N PHE A 542 25.93 -18.17 22.77
CA PHE A 542 26.06 -17.55 24.10
C PHE A 542 27.48 -17.66 24.61
N LEU A 543 27.92 -16.62 25.30
CA LEU A 543 29.14 -16.56 26.09
C LEU A 543 28.80 -16.09 27.49
N GLY A 544 29.36 -16.74 28.50
CA GLY A 544 29.14 -16.34 29.88
C GLY A 544 30.32 -16.64 30.78
N ALA A 545 30.26 -16.01 31.96
CA ALA A 545 31.19 -16.23 33.04
C ALA A 545 30.42 -16.39 34.35
N GLU A 546 30.89 -17.28 35.22
CA GLU A 546 30.34 -17.51 36.56
C GLU A 546 31.46 -17.64 37.58
N ALA A 547 31.14 -17.30 38.84
CA ALA A 547 32.05 -17.45 39.97
C ALA A 547 31.34 -17.93 41.23
N LEU A 548 32.04 -18.71 42.06
CA LEU A 548 31.62 -19.04 43.43
C LEU A 548 31.80 -17.82 44.33
N VAL A 549 30.68 -17.18 44.65
CA VAL A 549 30.62 -16.01 45.53
C VAL A 549 30.56 -16.43 47.00
N LEU A 550 29.88 -17.56 47.27
CA LEU A 550 29.89 -18.26 48.56
C LEU A 550 30.24 -19.73 48.32
N ASP A 551 30.58 -20.47 49.37
CA ASP A 551 30.96 -21.89 49.27
C ASP A 551 29.85 -22.77 48.63
N ASN A 552 28.60 -22.33 48.70
CA ASN A 552 27.43 -23.01 48.16
C ASN A 552 26.67 -22.18 47.10
N THR A 553 27.17 -21.02 46.69
CA THR A 553 26.48 -20.13 45.74
C THR A 553 27.40 -19.68 44.62
N LYS A 554 26.96 -19.93 43.38
CA LYS A 554 27.54 -19.33 42.18
C LYS A 554 26.63 -18.27 41.59
N PHE A 555 27.24 -17.23 41.03
CA PHE A 555 26.60 -16.21 40.23
C PHE A 555 27.31 -16.07 38.90
N GLY A 556 26.54 -15.84 37.84
CA GLY A 556 27.08 -15.60 36.51
C GLY A 556 26.27 -14.60 35.71
N ALA A 557 26.88 -14.14 34.64
CA ALA A 557 26.27 -13.31 33.63
C ALA A 557 26.54 -13.92 32.25
N PHE A 558 25.65 -13.65 31.30
CA PHE A 558 25.79 -14.10 29.93
C PHE A 558 25.38 -13.01 28.94
N PHE A 559 25.94 -13.13 27.74
CA PHE A 559 25.56 -12.40 26.55
C PHE A 559 25.41 -13.42 25.41
N GLY A 560 24.45 -13.21 24.51
CA GLY A 560 24.28 -14.02 23.33
C GLY A 560 23.74 -13.22 22.16
N TYR A 561 23.98 -13.75 20.98
CA TYR A 561 23.46 -13.21 19.73
C TYR A 561 22.98 -14.36 18.84
N GLY A 562 21.90 -14.14 18.12
CA GLY A 562 21.23 -15.15 17.33
C GLY A 562 20.34 -14.56 16.25
N THR A 563 19.65 -15.45 15.55
CA THR A 563 18.67 -15.12 14.53
C THR A 563 17.43 -15.98 14.72
N THR A 564 16.26 -15.41 14.47
CA THR A 564 14.99 -16.15 14.38
C THR A 564 14.33 -15.89 13.03
N ASP A 565 13.91 -16.95 12.35
CA ASP A 565 13.03 -16.87 11.19
C ASP A 565 11.63 -17.38 11.58
N TYR A 566 10.59 -16.59 11.34
CA TYR A 566 9.18 -17.00 11.44
C TYR A 566 8.56 -16.98 10.04
N LYS A 567 7.91 -18.07 9.60
CA LYS A 567 7.35 -18.18 8.25
C LYS A 567 5.96 -18.78 8.26
N SER A 568 5.00 -18.14 7.60
CA SER A 568 3.64 -18.67 7.41
C SER A 568 3.15 -18.33 6.01
N GLY A 569 3.13 -19.33 5.13
CA GLY A 569 2.80 -19.12 3.71
C GLY A 569 3.71 -18.10 3.02
N ALA A 570 3.14 -16.98 2.58
CA ALA A 570 3.87 -15.86 1.97
C ALA A 570 4.38 -14.82 2.99
N ASN A 571 3.97 -14.95 4.26
CA ASN A 571 4.33 -14.05 5.34
C ASN A 571 5.62 -14.53 6.02
N LYS A 572 6.46 -13.58 6.44
CA LYS A 572 7.68 -13.87 7.18
C LYS A 572 8.08 -12.74 8.12
N ILE A 573 8.79 -13.11 9.19
CA ILE A 573 9.49 -12.20 10.10
C ILE A 573 10.90 -12.73 10.25
N ASP A 574 11.89 -11.95 9.86
CA ASP A 574 13.30 -12.26 10.06
C ASP A 574 13.81 -11.41 11.24
N GLY A 575 14.38 -12.03 12.27
CA GLY A 575 14.76 -11.36 13.52
C GLY A 575 16.24 -11.51 13.86
N ASP A 576 16.88 -10.41 14.26
CA ASP A 576 18.21 -10.37 14.85
C ASP A 576 18.09 -10.28 16.38
N ASP A 577 18.52 -11.34 17.07
CA ASP A 577 18.24 -11.53 18.49
C ASP A 577 19.47 -11.21 19.35
N THR A 578 19.31 -10.34 20.34
CA THR A 578 20.34 -10.09 21.37
C THR A 578 19.83 -10.54 22.74
N HIS A 579 20.62 -11.36 23.42
CA HIS A 579 20.26 -11.91 24.72
C HIS A 579 21.28 -11.49 25.76
N PHE A 580 20.84 -11.10 26.95
CA PHE A 580 21.73 -10.95 28.10
C PHE A 580 21.00 -11.20 29.40
N GLY A 581 21.75 -11.55 30.43
CA GLY A 581 21.13 -11.82 31.71
C GLY A 581 22.12 -12.19 32.79
N VAL A 582 21.55 -12.38 33.98
CA VAL A 582 22.27 -12.82 35.17
C VAL A 582 21.54 -14.00 35.79
N TYR A 583 22.31 -14.92 36.35
CA TYR A 583 21.76 -16.10 37.00
C TYR A 583 22.58 -16.44 38.24
N GLY A 584 21.94 -17.19 39.13
CA GLY A 584 22.55 -17.74 40.33
C GLY A 584 22.11 -19.17 40.53
N LEU A 585 22.96 -19.93 41.19
CA LEU A 585 22.62 -21.26 41.68
C LEU A 585 23.17 -21.41 43.09
N THR A 586 22.30 -21.81 44.01
CA THR A 586 22.62 -22.01 45.42
C THR A 586 22.23 -23.41 45.87
N ASP A 587 23.16 -24.13 46.47
CA ASP A 587 22.92 -25.43 47.07
C ASP A 587 22.63 -25.28 48.57
N ILE A 588 21.49 -25.81 49.02
CA ILE A 588 21.01 -25.77 50.42
C ILE A 588 20.73 -27.21 50.86
N GLY A 589 21.74 -27.86 51.44
CA GLY A 589 21.68 -29.29 51.72
C GLY A 589 21.49 -30.08 50.42
N ASN A 590 20.41 -30.86 50.33
CA ASN A 590 20.09 -31.63 49.13
C ASN A 590 19.30 -30.82 48.07
N VAL A 591 18.93 -29.57 48.36
CA VAL A 591 18.14 -28.75 47.43
C VAL A 591 19.05 -27.83 46.63
N THR A 592 18.96 -27.87 45.31
CA THR A 592 19.60 -26.91 44.42
C THR A 592 18.55 -25.90 43.95
N MET A 593 18.80 -24.62 44.22
CA MET A 593 17.98 -23.50 43.73
C MET A 593 18.70 -22.86 42.54
N THR A 594 18.04 -22.75 41.38
CA THR A 594 18.51 -21.98 40.21
C THR A 594 17.59 -20.80 40.01
N TYR A 595 18.10 -19.60 39.78
CA TYR A 595 17.29 -18.41 39.59
C TYR A 595 18.00 -17.40 38.70
N GLY A 596 17.26 -16.53 38.02
CA GLY A 596 17.88 -15.54 37.15
C GLY A 596 16.89 -14.60 36.49
N VAL A 597 17.47 -13.65 35.76
CA VAL A 597 16.77 -12.70 34.90
C VAL A 597 17.46 -12.71 33.54
N ALA A 598 16.67 -12.82 32.48
CA ALA A 598 17.13 -12.75 31.10
C ALA A 598 16.32 -11.71 30.34
N TYR A 599 16.97 -10.96 29.47
CA TYR A 599 16.34 -10.05 28.53
C TYR A 599 16.73 -10.48 27.12
N THR A 600 15.73 -10.59 26.27
CA THR A 600 15.87 -10.80 24.83
C THR A 600 15.33 -9.58 24.12
N ASP A 601 16.12 -9.02 23.23
CA ASP A 601 15.77 -7.96 22.31
C ASP A 601 15.79 -8.54 20.89
N GLN A 602 14.81 -8.20 20.06
CA GLN A 602 14.70 -8.67 18.70
C GLN A 602 14.37 -7.51 17.77
N ASP A 603 15.29 -7.18 16.88
CA ASP A 603 15.04 -6.28 15.74
C ASP A 603 14.47 -7.12 14.60
N ARG A 604 13.28 -6.80 14.10
CA ARG A 604 12.54 -7.63 13.14
C ARG A 604 12.31 -6.90 11.84
N ASP A 605 12.56 -7.60 10.74
CA ASP A 605 12.11 -7.23 9.40
C ASP A 605 10.91 -8.10 9.00
N THR A 606 9.73 -7.49 8.97
CA THR A 606 8.48 -8.16 8.62
C THR A 606 8.11 -7.97 7.15
N THR A 607 7.71 -9.07 6.50
CA THR A 607 7.00 -9.06 5.22
C THR A 607 5.68 -9.80 5.37
N ARG A 608 4.56 -9.09 5.22
CA ARG A 608 3.21 -9.65 5.35
C ARG A 608 2.40 -9.39 4.09
N VAL A 609 1.83 -10.44 3.50
CA VAL A 609 0.89 -10.37 2.39
C VAL A 609 -0.52 -10.47 2.95
N TRP A 610 -1.22 -9.35 3.08
CA TRP A 610 -2.55 -9.28 3.69
C TRP A 610 -3.59 -8.81 2.68
N GLY A 611 -4.61 -9.62 2.40
CA GLY A 611 -5.61 -9.33 1.36
C GLY A 611 -5.00 -9.08 -0.03
N GLY A 612 -3.86 -9.70 -0.33
CA GLY A 612 -3.10 -9.52 -1.57
C GLY A 612 -2.20 -8.28 -1.63
N THR A 613 -2.18 -7.46 -0.58
CA THR A 613 -1.25 -6.30 -0.45
C THR A 613 0.00 -6.72 0.30
N VAL A 614 1.17 -6.43 -0.27
CA VAL A 614 2.47 -6.69 0.36
C VAL A 614 2.83 -5.51 1.27
N ASN A 615 3.02 -5.81 2.55
CA ASN A 615 3.48 -4.86 3.55
C ASN A 615 4.89 -5.25 4.00
N GLN A 616 5.77 -4.25 4.09
CA GLN A 616 7.14 -4.41 4.56
C GLN A 616 7.46 -3.29 5.54
N HIS A 617 7.92 -3.65 6.72
CA HIS A 617 8.34 -2.72 7.77
C HIS A 617 9.32 -3.41 8.70
N SER A 618 9.95 -2.61 9.56
CA SER A 618 10.78 -3.11 10.65
C SER A 618 10.16 -2.72 11.99
N GLU A 619 10.23 -3.61 12.97
CA GLU A 619 9.62 -3.44 14.29
C GLU A 619 10.40 -4.21 15.37
N ASN A 620 10.32 -3.78 16.63
CA ASN A 620 11.04 -4.47 17.71
C ASN A 620 10.13 -5.41 18.51
N ALA A 621 10.73 -6.45 19.07
CA ALA A 621 10.17 -7.28 20.13
C ALA A 621 11.14 -7.35 21.30
N SER A 622 10.61 -7.49 22.51
CA SER A 622 11.43 -7.82 23.66
C SER A 622 10.73 -8.79 24.60
N VAL A 623 11.54 -9.58 25.31
CA VAL A 623 11.07 -10.46 26.37
C VAL A 623 11.96 -10.29 27.59
N LEU A 624 11.40 -9.76 28.68
CA LEU A 624 12.03 -9.78 30.00
C LEU A 624 11.52 -11.00 30.77
N GLN A 625 12.41 -11.90 31.14
CA GLN A 625 12.08 -13.11 31.89
C GLN A 625 12.75 -13.11 33.26
N GLY A 626 11.99 -13.50 34.28
CA GLY A 626 12.48 -13.87 35.60
C GLY A 626 12.14 -15.32 35.89
N PHE A 627 13.11 -16.14 36.29
CA PHE A 627 12.88 -17.56 36.56
C PHE A 627 13.48 -18.01 37.88
N VAL A 628 12.86 -19.02 38.48
CA VAL A 628 13.33 -19.72 39.68
C VAL A 628 12.95 -21.19 39.62
N GLU A 629 13.86 -22.07 40.01
CA GLU A 629 13.64 -23.51 40.09
C GLU A 629 14.28 -24.06 41.37
N GLY A 630 13.54 -24.91 42.09
CA GLY A 630 14.06 -25.70 43.20
C GLY A 630 14.03 -27.19 42.85
N ALA A 631 15.18 -27.85 42.95
CA ALA A 631 15.34 -29.28 42.68
C ALA A 631 15.86 -30.01 43.92
N TYR A 632 15.21 -31.11 44.33
CA TYR A 632 15.68 -31.93 45.44
C TYR A 632 16.52 -33.08 44.90
N ASN A 633 17.80 -33.14 45.26
CA ASN A 633 18.74 -34.12 44.72
C ASN A 633 18.77 -35.42 45.54
N PHE A 634 18.52 -36.54 44.87
CA PHE A 634 18.75 -37.89 45.38
C PHE A 634 20.00 -38.47 44.72
N ASP A 635 21.08 -38.57 45.48
CA ASP A 635 22.32 -39.21 45.04
C ASP A 635 22.24 -40.72 45.31
N LEU A 636 21.90 -41.49 44.27
CA LEU A 636 21.93 -42.95 44.30
C LEU A 636 23.31 -43.44 43.87
N SER A 637 23.68 -44.66 44.27
CA SER A 637 25.01 -45.24 43.96
C SER A 637 25.32 -45.34 42.45
N VAL A 638 24.29 -45.30 41.60
CA VAL A 638 24.37 -45.50 40.15
C VAL A 638 23.85 -44.33 39.32
N ALA A 639 23.14 -43.37 39.95
CA ALA A 639 22.49 -42.26 39.26
C ALA A 639 22.13 -41.14 40.23
N LYS A 640 22.09 -39.91 39.74
CA LYS A 640 21.46 -38.79 40.45
C LYS A 640 20.06 -38.59 39.91
N ILE A 641 19.06 -38.44 40.78
CA ILE A 641 17.68 -38.13 40.40
C ILE A 641 17.26 -36.84 41.12
N SER A 642 16.72 -35.89 40.38
CA SER A 642 16.33 -34.58 40.91
C SER A 642 14.93 -34.19 40.41
N PRO A 643 13.85 -34.51 41.15
CA PRO A 643 12.57 -33.85 40.95
C PRO A 643 12.69 -32.34 41.21
N TYR A 644 12.02 -31.54 40.39
CA TYR A 644 12.08 -30.09 40.45
C TYR A 644 10.71 -29.43 40.24
N VAL A 645 10.58 -28.23 40.80
CA VAL A 645 9.50 -27.29 40.53
C VAL A 645 10.11 -25.96 40.10
N GLY A 646 9.62 -25.41 39.00
CA GLY A 646 10.06 -24.17 38.41
C GLY A 646 8.90 -23.18 38.23
N PHE A 647 9.23 -21.91 38.29
CA PHE A 647 8.35 -20.81 37.95
C PHE A 647 9.11 -19.80 37.09
N THR A 648 8.50 -19.40 35.98
CA THR A 648 8.99 -18.33 35.10
C THR A 648 7.90 -17.29 34.93
N TRP A 649 8.26 -16.02 35.04
CA TRP A 649 7.46 -14.89 34.59
C TRP A 649 8.14 -14.28 33.37
N ALA A 650 7.36 -13.96 32.33
CA ALA A 650 7.84 -13.36 31.10
C ALA A 650 6.94 -12.17 30.73
N ARG A 651 7.53 -10.98 30.65
CA ARG A 651 6.93 -9.78 30.09
C ARG A 651 7.32 -9.70 28.62
N VAL A 652 6.33 -9.78 27.74
CA VAL A 652 6.51 -9.72 26.28
C VAL A 652 6.02 -8.37 25.80
N GLU A 653 6.87 -7.65 25.07
CA GLU A 653 6.50 -6.39 24.46
C GLU A 653 6.82 -6.39 22.95
N THR A 654 5.91 -5.87 22.14
CA THR A 654 6.15 -5.61 20.71
C THR A 654 5.80 -4.18 20.37
N ASP A 655 6.53 -3.59 19.43
CA ASP A 655 6.14 -2.29 18.88
C ASP A 655 4.78 -2.37 18.18
N ALA A 656 4.10 -1.23 18.08
CA ALA A 656 2.93 -1.08 17.24
C ALA A 656 3.36 -0.97 15.77
N MET A 657 2.56 -1.55 14.88
CA MET A 657 2.84 -1.63 13.45
C MET A 657 1.61 -1.24 12.63
N THR A 658 1.82 -0.94 11.35
CA THR A 658 0.73 -0.52 10.47
C THR A 658 0.88 -1.23 9.13
N ASP A 659 -0.12 -2.03 8.81
CA ASP A 659 -0.25 -2.70 7.53
C ASP A 659 -1.36 -2.05 6.70
N ASN A 660 -1.28 -2.20 5.39
CA ASN A 660 -2.29 -1.77 4.44
C ASN A 660 -2.92 -2.98 3.77
N THR A 661 -4.24 -2.97 3.66
CA THR A 661 -4.99 -3.96 2.88
C THR A 661 -6.33 -3.38 2.47
N LEU A 662 -7.02 -3.95 1.47
CA LEU A 662 -8.35 -3.49 1.04
C LEU A 662 -8.46 -1.97 0.75
N GLY A 663 -7.34 -1.31 0.43
CA GLY A 663 -7.27 0.14 0.22
C GLY A 663 -7.31 1.00 1.50
N HIS A 664 -7.13 0.41 2.68
CA HIS A 664 -7.11 1.09 3.97
C HIS A 664 -5.87 0.73 4.78
N SER A 665 -5.56 1.59 5.75
CA SER A 665 -4.49 1.37 6.74
C SER A 665 -5.08 0.79 8.03
N PHE A 666 -4.38 -0.20 8.61
CA PHE A 666 -4.76 -0.91 9.82
C PHE A 666 -3.58 -0.92 10.79
N LYS A 667 -3.74 -0.27 11.94
CA LYS A 667 -2.73 -0.24 12.98
C LYS A 667 -2.94 -1.41 13.94
N THR A 668 -1.95 -2.29 14.06
CA THR A 668 -1.89 -3.23 15.18
C THR A 668 -1.21 -2.53 16.34
N ASP A 669 -1.87 -2.53 17.50
CA ASP A 669 -1.33 -1.88 18.70
C ASP A 669 -0.15 -2.66 19.29
N GLU A 670 0.60 -2.02 20.18
CA GLU A 670 1.67 -2.68 20.93
C GLU A 670 1.11 -3.87 21.74
N ILE A 671 1.81 -5.00 21.73
CA ILE A 671 1.50 -6.13 22.62
C ILE A 671 2.27 -5.93 23.92
N LYS A 672 1.61 -6.18 25.05
CA LYS A 672 2.16 -5.97 26.40
C LYS A 672 1.62 -7.02 27.36
N ASP A 673 2.18 -8.21 27.27
CA ASP A 673 1.63 -9.38 27.95
C ASP A 673 2.51 -9.85 29.11
N ASP A 674 1.86 -10.30 30.17
CA ASP A 674 2.49 -10.96 31.30
C ASP A 674 2.11 -12.44 31.33
N ILE A 675 3.07 -13.27 30.93
CA ILE A 675 2.93 -14.73 30.91
C ILE A 675 3.63 -15.30 32.12
N GLN A 676 3.02 -16.29 32.74
CA GLN A 676 3.64 -17.08 33.79
C GLN A 676 3.62 -18.56 33.41
N ILE A 677 4.68 -19.26 33.81
CA ILE A 677 4.89 -20.67 33.48
C ILE A 677 5.26 -21.41 34.75
N ALA A 678 4.43 -22.36 35.17
CA ALA A 678 4.76 -23.30 36.25
C ALA A 678 5.24 -24.60 35.61
N THR A 679 6.40 -25.09 36.02
CA THR A 679 6.98 -26.33 35.49
C THR A 679 7.19 -27.34 36.61
N LEU A 680 6.74 -28.57 36.38
CA LEU A 680 7.03 -29.71 37.24
C LEU A 680 7.82 -30.72 36.42
N GLY A 681 8.90 -31.25 36.97
CA GLY A 681 9.67 -32.24 36.24
C GLY A 681 10.57 -33.09 37.10
N VAL A 682 11.23 -34.03 36.44
CA VAL A 682 12.25 -34.89 37.03
C VAL A 682 13.39 -35.01 36.04
N ARG A 683 14.61 -34.88 36.56
CA ARG A 683 15.82 -35.11 35.79
C ARG A 683 16.71 -36.15 36.41
N THR A 684 17.49 -36.82 35.58
CA THR A 684 18.48 -37.80 36.01
C THR A 684 19.79 -37.66 35.26
N ALA A 685 20.88 -37.97 35.96
CA ALA A 685 22.22 -38.08 35.39
C ALA A 685 22.84 -39.43 35.77
N VAL A 686 23.26 -40.19 34.77
CA VAL A 686 23.88 -41.51 34.92
C VAL A 686 25.34 -41.42 34.49
N PRO A 687 26.30 -41.40 35.44
CA PRO A 687 27.71 -41.36 35.10
C PRO A 687 28.19 -42.71 34.56
N PHE A 688 29.05 -42.68 33.55
CA PHE A 688 29.76 -43.85 33.03
C PHE A 688 31.15 -43.47 32.52
N ALA A 689 32.06 -44.44 32.46
CA ALA A 689 33.40 -44.22 31.94
C ALA A 689 33.48 -44.62 30.45
N MET A 690 34.00 -43.73 29.61
CA MET A 690 34.37 -44.03 28.23
C MET A 690 35.90 -44.07 28.15
N GLY A 691 36.50 -45.24 28.40
CA GLY A 691 37.93 -45.36 28.63
C GLY A 691 38.34 -44.61 29.91
N ASN A 692 39.27 -43.67 29.81
CA ASN A 692 39.69 -42.79 30.92
C ASN A 692 38.86 -41.50 31.01
N MET A 693 37.89 -41.29 30.12
CA MET A 693 37.07 -40.09 30.06
C MET A 693 35.81 -40.25 30.94
N PRO A 694 35.61 -39.39 31.96
CA PRO A 694 34.35 -39.31 32.69
C PRO A 694 33.25 -38.75 31.78
N VAL A 695 32.14 -39.47 31.67
CA VAL A 695 30.96 -39.10 30.87
C VAL A 695 29.70 -39.28 31.71
N ALA A 696 28.64 -38.53 31.41
CA ALA A 696 27.31 -38.79 31.95
C ALA A 696 26.24 -38.70 30.86
N LEU A 697 25.27 -39.61 30.94
CA LEU A 697 24.01 -39.55 30.19
C LEU A 697 22.98 -38.79 31.04
N THR A 698 22.26 -37.86 30.43
CA THR A 698 21.30 -37.00 31.12
C THR A 698 19.92 -37.12 30.48
N ALA A 699 18.87 -37.16 31.29
CA ALA A 699 17.49 -37.11 30.82
C ALA A 699 16.66 -36.17 31.70
N ASP A 700 15.79 -35.36 31.08
CA ASP A 700 14.85 -34.45 31.75
C ASP A 700 13.45 -34.69 31.17
N LEU A 701 12.47 -34.86 32.04
CA LEU A 701 11.06 -34.93 31.69
C LEU A 701 10.32 -33.87 32.50
N GLY A 702 9.59 -32.99 31.81
CA GLY A 702 8.87 -31.90 32.45
C GLY A 702 7.49 -31.68 31.85
N TRP A 703 6.60 -31.11 32.65
CA TRP A 703 5.31 -30.57 32.23
C TRP A 703 5.25 -29.11 32.64
N SER A 704 4.94 -28.23 31.69
CA SER A 704 4.79 -26.79 31.89
C SER A 704 3.34 -26.40 31.67
N HIS A 705 2.81 -25.58 32.58
CA HIS A 705 1.49 -24.97 32.49
C HIS A 705 1.65 -23.45 32.41
N TYR A 706 1.01 -22.86 31.41
CA TYR A 706 1.02 -21.44 31.13
C TYR A 706 -0.23 -20.78 31.73
N PHE A 707 -0.08 -19.58 32.29
CA PHE A 707 -1.18 -18.78 32.84
C PHE A 707 -0.85 -17.28 32.76
N GLY A 708 -1.85 -16.44 33.03
CA GLY A 708 -1.78 -15.00 32.74
C GLY A 708 -2.30 -14.73 31.34
N ASP A 709 -1.65 -13.83 30.61
CA ASP A 709 -2.00 -13.43 29.24
C ASP A 709 -1.54 -14.52 28.25
N THR A 710 -2.25 -15.64 28.22
CA THR A 710 -1.86 -16.85 27.47
C THR A 710 -2.48 -16.95 26.10
N GLU A 711 -3.62 -16.30 25.92
CA GLU A 711 -4.29 -16.14 24.64
C GLU A 711 -3.52 -15.11 23.80
N GLY A 712 -3.22 -15.45 22.54
CA GLY A 712 -2.57 -14.51 21.63
C GLY A 712 -3.54 -13.42 21.21
N LEU A 713 -3.62 -12.32 21.97
CA LEU A 713 -4.52 -11.21 21.67
C LEU A 713 -3.78 -10.11 20.92
N VAL A 714 -4.30 -9.72 19.75
CA VAL A 714 -3.83 -8.53 19.03
C VAL A 714 -4.98 -7.56 18.80
N ASN A 715 -4.74 -6.28 19.12
CA ASN A 715 -5.73 -5.24 18.90
C ASN A 715 -5.43 -4.53 17.59
N VAL A 716 -6.34 -4.61 16.63
CA VAL A 716 -6.18 -4.02 15.30
C VAL A 716 -7.19 -2.91 15.09
N GLN A 717 -6.73 -1.73 14.68
CA GLN A 717 -7.58 -0.58 14.35
C GLN A 717 -8.26 -0.81 13.00
N MET A 718 -9.60 -0.80 13.00
CA MET A 718 -10.42 -1.08 11.82
C MET A 718 -10.53 0.13 10.87
N GLY A 719 -9.47 0.33 10.09
CA GLY A 719 -9.29 1.49 9.21
C GLY A 719 -8.71 2.70 9.94
N GLU A 720 -8.17 3.66 9.19
CA GLU A 720 -7.55 4.87 9.74
C GLU A 720 -8.53 5.64 10.65
N GLY A 721 -8.10 5.92 11.89
CA GLY A 721 -8.92 6.61 12.89
C GLY A 721 -10.09 5.77 13.43
N GLY A 722 -10.17 4.49 13.07
CA GLY A 722 -11.26 3.61 13.45
C GLY A 722 -11.18 3.10 14.89
N LYS A 723 -12.12 2.20 15.26
CA LYS A 723 -12.13 1.49 16.54
C LYS A 723 -11.26 0.24 16.45
N PHE A 724 -10.69 -0.17 17.58
CA PHE A 724 -9.94 -1.41 17.67
C PHE A 724 -10.88 -2.61 17.78
N ALA A 725 -10.58 -3.68 17.05
CA ALA A 725 -11.10 -5.01 17.31
C ALA A 725 -9.97 -5.88 17.86
N THR A 726 -10.31 -6.71 18.85
CA THR A 726 -9.40 -7.74 19.36
C THR A 726 -9.54 -8.98 18.47
N ILE A 727 -8.42 -9.41 17.90
CA ILE A 727 -8.27 -10.67 17.19
C ILE A 727 -7.60 -11.64 18.16
N GLU A 728 -8.29 -12.74 18.41
CA GLU A 728 -7.81 -13.87 19.21
C GLU A 728 -7.08 -14.84 18.27
N GLY A 729 -5.84 -15.19 18.61
CA GLY A 729 -5.10 -16.32 18.08
C GLY A 729 -5.08 -17.50 19.06
N SER A 730 -4.19 -18.47 18.84
CA SER A 730 -4.09 -19.67 19.68
C SER A 730 -3.64 -19.38 21.13
N GLU A 731 -4.07 -20.22 22.07
CA GLU A 731 -3.76 -20.11 23.50
C GLU A 731 -2.55 -20.98 23.90
N LEU A 732 -1.57 -20.39 24.58
CA LEU A 732 -0.51 -21.16 25.25
C LEU A 732 -1.05 -21.77 26.54
N LYS A 733 -1.25 -23.09 26.57
CA LYS A 733 -1.86 -23.77 27.74
C LYS A 733 -0.94 -24.74 28.47
N ASP A 734 -0.70 -25.90 27.88
CA ASP A 734 0.05 -27.00 28.50
C ASP A 734 1.12 -27.49 27.53
N GLN A 735 2.31 -27.81 28.06
CA GLN A 735 3.45 -28.28 27.26
C GLN A 735 4.17 -29.44 27.96
N ALA A 736 4.37 -30.54 27.25
CA ALA A 736 5.25 -31.63 27.66
C ALA A 736 6.67 -31.36 27.14
N ASN A 737 7.67 -31.55 28.00
CA ASN A 737 9.08 -31.28 27.71
C ASN A 737 9.91 -32.55 27.87
N LEU A 738 10.82 -32.80 26.92
CA LEU A 738 11.81 -33.87 26.96
C LEU A 738 13.19 -33.29 26.70
N GLY A 739 14.18 -33.65 27.53
CA GLY A 739 15.59 -33.39 27.29
C GLY A 739 16.39 -34.69 27.36
N LEU A 740 17.28 -34.92 26.39
CA LEU A 740 18.20 -36.06 26.38
C LEU A 740 19.60 -35.56 26.01
N GLY A 741 20.61 -35.88 26.81
CA GLY A 741 21.95 -35.33 26.61
C GLY A 741 23.09 -36.24 27.03
N ILE A 742 24.27 -35.94 26.50
CA ILE A 742 25.54 -36.55 26.88
C ILE A 742 26.55 -35.46 27.19
N VAL A 743 27.28 -35.61 28.29
CA VAL A 743 28.30 -34.64 28.72
C VAL A 743 29.58 -35.37 29.12
N GLY A 744 30.72 -34.87 28.67
CA GLY A 744 32.01 -35.53 28.89
C GLY A 744 33.14 -34.55 29.19
N GLN A 745 34.01 -34.92 30.13
CA GLN A 745 35.23 -34.16 30.43
C GLN A 745 36.31 -34.49 29.39
N VAL A 746 36.37 -33.69 28.33
CA VAL A 746 37.29 -33.92 27.19
C VAL A 746 38.74 -33.52 27.49
N ALA A 747 38.96 -32.67 28.49
CA ALA A 747 40.30 -32.33 28.99
C ALA A 747 40.27 -32.01 30.48
N LYS A 748 41.46 -31.93 31.11
CA LYS A 748 41.63 -31.63 32.53
C LYS A 748 40.83 -30.39 33.01
N HIS A 749 40.67 -29.41 32.13
CA HIS A 749 39.96 -28.16 32.38
C HIS A 749 38.82 -27.87 31.39
N ALA A 750 38.38 -28.87 30.60
CA ALA A 750 37.35 -28.68 29.57
C ALA A 750 36.27 -29.78 29.62
N THR A 751 35.00 -29.36 29.57
CA THR A 751 33.83 -30.24 29.47
C THR A 751 32.99 -29.85 28.26
N VAL A 752 32.51 -30.85 27.52
CA VAL A 752 31.65 -30.66 26.35
C VAL A 752 30.35 -31.44 26.55
N GLY A 753 29.22 -30.85 26.18
CA GLY A 753 27.92 -31.50 26.20
C GLY A 753 27.15 -31.28 24.91
N VAL A 754 26.36 -32.28 24.52
CA VAL A 754 25.37 -32.19 23.44
C VAL A 754 24.05 -32.76 23.94
N SER A 755 22.95 -32.06 23.71
CA SER A 755 21.61 -32.52 24.06
C SER A 755 20.59 -32.24 22.96
N TYR A 756 19.55 -33.06 22.95
CA TYR A 756 18.31 -32.84 22.23
C TYR A 756 17.26 -32.35 23.23
N SER A 757 16.42 -31.41 22.81
CA SER A 757 15.17 -31.10 23.51
C SER A 757 13.97 -31.17 22.58
N GLY A 758 12.85 -31.65 23.08
CA GLY A 758 11.55 -31.53 22.43
C GLY A 758 10.54 -30.92 23.39
N SER A 759 9.60 -30.16 22.85
CA SER A 759 8.50 -29.54 23.57
C SER A 759 7.22 -29.64 22.74
N TRP A 760 6.14 -30.15 23.33
CA TRP A 760 4.87 -30.40 22.64
C TRP A 760 3.71 -29.85 23.45
N GLY A 761 2.96 -28.91 22.87
CA GLY A 761 1.71 -28.37 23.39
C GLY A 761 0.55 -28.57 22.42
N SER A 762 -0.60 -27.98 22.71
CA SER A 762 -1.77 -28.03 21.81
C SER A 762 -1.51 -27.32 20.49
N ASP A 763 -0.86 -26.15 20.56
CA ASP A 763 -0.74 -25.22 19.43
C ASP A 763 0.72 -24.83 19.15
N ILE A 764 1.69 -25.45 19.83
CA ILE A 764 3.11 -25.28 19.55
C ILE A 764 3.84 -26.60 19.71
N ASN A 765 4.66 -26.94 18.71
CA ASN A 765 5.55 -28.08 18.73
C ASN A 765 6.95 -27.65 18.35
N THR A 766 7.94 -27.89 19.22
CA THR A 766 9.32 -27.52 18.95
C THR A 766 10.32 -28.62 19.26
N HIS A 767 11.42 -28.58 18.53
CA HIS A 767 12.54 -29.49 18.61
C HIS A 767 13.85 -28.68 18.60
N GLY A 768 14.87 -29.18 19.27
CA GLY A 768 16.14 -28.46 19.33
C GLY A 768 17.34 -29.33 19.62
N ILE A 769 18.49 -28.84 19.21
CA ILE A 769 19.81 -29.39 19.53
C ILE A 769 20.62 -28.30 20.23
N PHE A 770 21.28 -28.68 21.31
CA PHE A 770 22.07 -27.80 22.16
C PHE A 770 23.48 -28.35 22.26
N ALA A 771 24.47 -27.47 22.16
CA ALA A 771 25.87 -27.82 22.39
C ALA A 771 26.47 -26.83 23.38
N ASN A 772 27.22 -27.31 24.37
CA ASN A 772 27.92 -26.46 25.34
C ASN A 772 29.38 -26.88 25.54
N VAL A 773 30.22 -25.89 25.84
CA VAL A 773 31.64 -26.06 26.18
C VAL A 773 31.97 -25.21 27.41
N ARG A 774 32.61 -25.82 28.41
CA ARG A 774 32.99 -25.19 29.68
C ARG A 774 34.49 -25.24 29.90
N PHE A 775 35.10 -24.11 30.26
CA PHE A 775 36.52 -24.01 30.63
C PHE A 775 36.68 -23.54 32.08
N ASN A 776 37.38 -24.33 32.88
CA ASN A 776 37.69 -24.04 34.28
C ASN A 776 39.11 -23.49 34.41
N PHE A 777 39.32 -22.35 35.08
CA PHE A 777 40.65 -21.77 35.31
C PHE A 777 41.13 -21.92 36.74
#